data_AF-A0A969X4V2-F1
#
_entry.id   AF-A0A969X4V2-F1
#
_cell.length_a   1.000
_cell.length_b   1.000
_cell.length_c   1.000
_cell.angle_alpha   90.00
_cell.angle_beta   90.00
_cell.angle_gamma   90.00
#
_symmetry.space_group_name_H-M   'P 1'
#
loop_
_entity.id
_entity.type
_entity.pdbx_description
1 polymer ?
#
loop_
_entity_poly.entity_id
_entity_poly.type
_entity_poly.pdbx_seq_one_letter_code
_entity_poly.pdbx_strand_id
1 'polypeptide(L)'
;MKAGRWREILILFSGFLLSTFLFTIVGCRNIQGDPPVEPVVPEENGNRSFFLKGRFSFNNPDMNIFDLSLDREGNAILFGSSAEVVSLLDREGKLRWEMPVGSLPYKTKITPDGRYIAIGTSAGTLYLLEVKEESDSAVITLWEKELEKEIQHLAISEDGEFLTVGTGTAEEGSNTIYAFNREGEELWQAEKNTICSLALSASGKDLYLSEVAEEGTRLARYDNTSGELLWEKEGLVFASFTPDGENLAAIRAEQVVYLDKSGEELWARTLAVAPTRVEMSRNGEYIAAYSEFGGGKENLFFFDQDGERLWQKRIPDGSLISIASEGERIISASWREYSDDLSSIIVFNNRGEEVQTMEVASRIDKMSLTENARYLSLAGRDGNIYIFDLFAPREEPDREQRHVYYRPVSSEIHPEETKVTLYFYDQDARELVPVTRTVSHTKSVLQTAINELISGPRRYSNLSRPIPKESEIEVSLEMGTAYINLPESLSNLGGATQNIGMINSLLHTASQFPSVREVQFLVEGEKREYIGEGLEIADPYPSVRFDKDDIVLYLPYASGERYYLLPRTAASLGIKAGTTPKQLIECILQAARVLELPELGVRSVEIGEQEIVVDFADNFRKLFPAAELGEEAADEQEKMEESYARATLIVDALVYSLVENYEPDRVRITIEGEQWPPPEGYPPLEKTVKRPYYINPES
;
A
#
# COMPACT_ATOMS: atom_id res chain seq x y z
N MET A 1 54.97 52.67 -31.88
CA MET A 1 55.28 53.82 -32.76
C MET A 1 54.09 54.08 -33.68
N LYS A 2 53.43 55.23 -33.43
CA LYS A 2 52.72 56.16 -34.34
C LYS A 2 51.69 55.64 -35.37
N ALA A 3 50.55 56.28 -35.62
CA ALA A 3 49.81 57.39 -35.00
C ALA A 3 48.50 57.61 -35.81
N GLY A 4 47.35 57.80 -35.13
CA GLY A 4 46.48 59.01 -35.23
C GLY A 4 45.32 58.88 -36.23
N ARG A 5 44.11 59.45 -36.08
CA ARG A 5 43.45 60.41 -35.14
C ARG A 5 41.91 60.22 -35.29
N TRP A 6 41.11 60.23 -34.20
CA TRP A 6 40.08 61.23 -33.80
C TRP A 6 39.27 61.88 -34.95
N ARG A 7 37.92 62.07 -34.99
CA ARG A 7 36.82 62.14 -33.99
C ARG A 7 35.44 62.34 -34.70
N GLU A 8 34.33 61.83 -34.09
CA GLU A 8 32.91 62.32 -33.99
C GLU A 8 32.12 62.76 -35.27
N ILE A 9 30.84 62.43 -35.50
CA ILE A 9 29.60 62.80 -34.76
C ILE A 9 28.43 61.80 -35.02
N LEU A 10 27.51 61.78 -34.06
CA LEU A 10 26.32 60.97 -33.75
C LEU A 10 25.08 61.09 -34.68
N ILE A 11 24.22 60.05 -34.60
CA ILE A 11 22.76 59.91 -34.93
C ILE A 11 22.39 59.40 -36.33
N LEU A 12 21.90 58.14 -36.38
CA LEU A 12 20.97 57.65 -37.39
C LEU A 12 19.74 57.02 -36.70
N PHE A 13 18.57 57.47 -37.16
CA PHE A 13 17.23 57.05 -36.79
C PHE A 13 16.76 55.87 -37.68
N SER A 14 15.89 55.05 -37.09
CA SER A 14 14.82 54.23 -37.71
C SER A 14 15.16 53.08 -38.68
N GLY A 15 14.64 51.89 -38.33
CA GLY A 15 14.45 50.77 -39.25
C GLY A 15 13.49 49.74 -38.65
N PHE A 16 12.23 49.81 -39.07
CA PHE A 16 11.13 48.90 -38.74
C PHE A 16 11.03 47.78 -39.81
N LEU A 17 10.32 46.70 -39.47
CA LEU A 17 9.74 45.61 -40.28
C LEU A 17 10.51 44.28 -40.54
N LEU A 18 9.94 43.25 -39.90
CA LEU A 18 9.44 41.96 -40.42
C LEU A 18 10.34 41.05 -41.28
N SER A 19 10.48 39.80 -40.83
CA SER A 19 10.24 38.64 -41.70
C SER A 19 9.83 37.37 -40.93
N THR A 20 8.88 36.67 -41.53
CA THR A 20 8.23 35.40 -41.18
C THR A 20 9.14 34.19 -41.40
N PHE A 21 9.07 33.17 -40.53
CA PHE A 21 9.67 31.85 -40.75
C PHE A 21 8.63 30.80 -41.15
N LEU A 22 8.96 30.02 -42.18
CA LEU A 22 8.17 28.90 -42.71
C LEU A 22 8.99 27.60 -42.61
N PHE A 23 8.26 26.51 -42.35
CA PHE A 23 8.67 25.14 -42.05
C PHE A 23 9.65 24.47 -43.05
N THR A 24 10.47 23.56 -42.51
CA THR A 24 10.95 22.36 -43.23
C THR A 24 10.81 21.11 -42.36
N ILE A 25 10.18 20.07 -42.92
CA ILE A 25 9.91 18.75 -42.34
C ILE A 25 10.95 17.76 -42.88
N VAL A 26 11.67 17.05 -42.00
CA VAL A 26 12.30 15.72 -42.15
C VAL A 26 12.62 15.24 -40.72
N GLY A 27 12.34 14.05 -40.20
CA GLY A 27 11.66 12.83 -40.62
C GLY A 27 11.72 11.88 -39.40
N CYS A 28 10.57 11.29 -39.03
CA CYS A 28 10.41 10.47 -37.83
C CYS A 28 11.26 9.18 -37.88
N ARG A 29 11.91 8.85 -36.75
CA ARG A 29 12.20 7.46 -36.38
C ARG A 29 11.15 7.05 -35.35
N ASN A 30 10.22 6.19 -35.77
CA ASN A 30 9.28 5.51 -34.87
C ASN A 30 10.06 4.56 -33.96
N ILE A 31 10.11 4.87 -32.68
CA ILE A 31 10.18 3.84 -31.64
C ILE A 31 8.73 3.62 -31.26
N GLN A 32 8.19 2.51 -31.73
CA GLN A 32 6.86 2.02 -31.36
C GLN A 32 6.96 1.57 -29.90
N GLY A 33 6.75 2.49 -28.96
CA GLY A 33 6.25 2.10 -27.65
C GLY A 33 4.80 1.68 -27.85
N ASP A 34 4.37 0.61 -27.18
CA ASP A 34 2.95 0.29 -27.13
C ASP A 34 2.19 1.54 -26.64
N PRO A 35 1.05 1.88 -27.26
CA PRO A 35 0.20 2.91 -26.69
C PRO A 35 -0.10 2.52 -25.24
N PRO A 36 -0.14 3.47 -24.29
CA PRO A 36 -0.61 3.17 -22.95
C PRO A 36 -1.94 2.44 -23.09
N VAL A 37 -2.11 1.33 -22.35
CA VAL A 37 -3.39 0.62 -22.31
C VAL A 37 -4.41 1.64 -21.85
N GLU A 38 -5.30 2.05 -22.76
CA GLU A 38 -6.44 2.89 -22.40
C GLU A 38 -7.24 2.11 -21.35
N PRO A 39 -7.39 2.63 -20.12
CA PRO A 39 -8.43 2.10 -19.25
C PRO A 39 -9.75 2.32 -19.99
N VAL A 40 -10.54 1.24 -20.09
CA VAL A 40 -11.91 1.26 -20.61
C VAL A 40 -12.61 2.51 -20.10
N VAL A 41 -12.89 3.45 -21.00
CA VAL A 41 -13.80 4.56 -20.75
C VAL A 41 -15.20 3.97 -20.92
N PRO A 42 -16.01 3.82 -19.86
CA PRO A 42 -17.37 3.34 -20.03
C PRO A 42 -18.23 4.52 -20.45
N GLU A 43 -18.20 4.86 -21.75
CA GLU A 43 -19.35 5.49 -22.40
C GLU A 43 -19.64 4.79 -23.72
N GLU A 44 -20.36 3.67 -23.59
CA GLU A 44 -21.56 3.29 -24.34
C GLU A 44 -21.80 1.80 -24.11
N ASN A 45 -22.30 1.47 -22.91
CA ASN A 45 -23.16 0.34 -22.53
C ASN A 45 -23.03 0.08 -21.02
N GLY A 46 -23.64 0.96 -20.22
CA GLY A 46 -24.17 0.62 -18.89
C GLY A 46 -23.25 -0.03 -17.85
N ASN A 47 -22.12 0.59 -17.49
CA ASN A 47 -21.51 0.42 -16.17
C ASN A 47 -20.66 1.66 -15.81
N ARG A 48 -21.28 2.66 -15.16
CA ARG A 48 -20.56 3.75 -14.49
C ARG A 48 -20.24 3.25 -13.08
N SER A 49 -18.97 3.22 -12.67
CA SER A 49 -18.66 3.18 -11.24
C SER A 49 -19.22 4.45 -10.62
N PHE A 50 -20.39 4.38 -9.98
CA PHE A 50 -21.11 5.54 -9.43
C PHE A 50 -20.28 6.33 -8.41
N PHE A 51 -19.22 5.71 -7.87
CA PHE A 51 -18.27 6.36 -6.98
C PHE A 51 -17.31 7.30 -7.72
N LEU A 52 -16.84 6.96 -8.92
CA LEU A 52 -15.94 7.83 -9.67
C LEU A 52 -16.76 8.96 -10.29
N LYS A 53 -16.71 10.13 -9.66
CA LYS A 53 -17.43 11.32 -10.10
C LYS A 53 -16.73 12.03 -11.25
N GLY A 54 -15.40 12.06 -11.23
CA GLY A 54 -14.61 12.78 -12.20
C GLY A 54 -13.20 12.23 -12.33
N ARG A 55 -12.57 12.49 -13.47
CA ARG A 55 -11.18 12.14 -13.73
C ARG A 55 -10.52 13.20 -14.60
N PHE A 56 -9.28 13.51 -14.26
CA PHE A 56 -8.36 14.26 -15.11
C PHE A 56 -7.12 13.43 -15.40
N SER A 57 -6.60 13.51 -16.63
CA SER A 57 -5.44 12.75 -17.06
C SER A 57 -4.54 13.63 -17.91
N PHE A 58 -3.23 13.60 -17.65
CA PHE A 58 -2.26 14.14 -18.59
C PHE A 58 -2.04 13.20 -19.77
N ASN A 59 -1.68 13.76 -20.92
CA ASN A 59 -1.25 12.97 -22.08
C ASN A 59 0.15 12.35 -21.86
N ASN A 60 0.97 12.94 -20.99
CA ASN A 60 2.27 12.42 -20.62
C ASN A 60 2.14 11.56 -19.36
N PRO A 61 2.38 10.24 -19.42
CA PRO A 61 2.27 9.35 -18.26
C PRO A 61 3.37 9.59 -17.22
N ASP A 62 4.47 10.27 -17.57
CA ASP A 62 5.55 10.59 -16.62
C ASP A 62 5.30 11.90 -15.87
N MET A 63 4.07 12.43 -15.90
CA MET A 63 3.72 13.70 -15.25
C MET A 63 3.62 13.53 -13.74
N ASN A 64 4.49 14.21 -13.00
CA ASN A 64 4.45 14.22 -11.55
C ASN A 64 3.48 15.29 -11.02
N ILE A 65 2.72 14.95 -9.98
CA ILE A 65 1.85 15.86 -9.25
C ILE A 65 2.48 16.10 -7.86
N PHE A 66 2.88 17.34 -7.59
CA PHE A 66 3.62 17.68 -6.38
C PHE A 66 2.75 17.84 -5.14
N ASP A 67 1.58 18.46 -5.30
CA ASP A 67 0.64 18.74 -4.21
C ASP A 67 -0.80 18.73 -4.74
N LEU A 68 -1.75 18.41 -3.86
CA LEU A 68 -3.17 18.28 -4.14
C LEU A 68 -3.97 18.87 -2.99
N SER A 69 -4.85 19.84 -3.28
CA SER A 69 -5.70 20.48 -2.28
C SER A 69 -7.12 20.73 -2.80
N LEU A 70 -8.07 20.81 -1.87
CA LEU A 70 -9.50 20.91 -2.11
C LEU A 70 -10.10 22.07 -1.31
N ASP A 71 -11.14 22.72 -1.84
CA ASP A 71 -12.06 23.51 -1.04
C ASP A 71 -12.97 22.60 -0.18
N ARG A 72 -13.71 23.19 0.76
CA ARG A 72 -14.56 22.47 1.73
C ARG A 72 -15.57 21.54 1.06
N GLU A 73 -16.12 21.97 -0.06
CA GLU A 73 -17.20 21.28 -0.77
C GLU A 73 -16.71 20.44 -1.97
N GLY A 74 -15.41 20.46 -2.25
CA GLY A 74 -14.78 19.76 -3.37
C GLY A 74 -15.15 20.33 -4.74
N ASN A 75 -15.61 21.59 -4.83
CA ASN A 75 -15.85 22.29 -6.09
C ASN A 75 -14.57 22.64 -6.83
N ALA A 76 -13.47 22.81 -6.10
CA ALA A 76 -12.24 23.38 -6.59
C ALA A 76 -11.09 22.48 -6.16
N ILE A 77 -10.46 21.83 -7.14
CA ILE A 77 -9.37 20.87 -6.92
C ILE A 77 -8.11 21.48 -7.50
N LEU A 78 -7.19 21.89 -6.62
CA LEU A 78 -5.96 22.58 -6.98
C LEU A 78 -4.78 21.62 -6.93
N PHE A 79 -3.94 21.64 -7.96
CA PHE A 79 -2.73 20.82 -7.98
C PHE A 79 -1.59 21.49 -8.76
N GLY A 80 -0.36 21.20 -8.33
CA GLY A 80 0.87 21.59 -9.02
C GLY A 80 1.49 20.41 -9.75
N SER A 81 2.01 20.62 -10.96
CA SER A 81 2.56 19.56 -11.82
C SER A 81 4.01 19.82 -12.25
N SER A 82 4.71 18.76 -12.67
CA SER A 82 6.05 18.86 -13.27
C SER A 82 6.08 19.54 -14.64
N ALA A 83 4.93 19.96 -15.17
CA ALA A 83 4.86 20.85 -16.32
C ALA A 83 5.15 22.33 -15.97
N GLU A 84 5.54 22.63 -14.71
CA GLU A 84 5.70 24.00 -14.19
C GLU A 84 4.39 24.81 -14.23
N VAL A 85 3.27 24.10 -14.09
CA VAL A 85 1.91 24.65 -14.16
C VAL A 85 1.14 24.27 -12.90
N VAL A 86 0.39 25.24 -12.37
CA VAL A 86 -0.65 25.03 -11.37
C VAL A 86 -2.00 25.04 -12.06
N SER A 87 -2.84 24.05 -11.76
CA SER A 87 -4.12 23.82 -12.41
C SER A 87 -5.24 23.71 -11.39
N LEU A 88 -6.43 24.19 -11.76
CA LEU A 88 -7.64 24.10 -10.97
C LEU A 88 -8.71 23.33 -11.75
N LEU A 89 -9.24 22.26 -11.17
CA LEU A 89 -10.34 21.47 -11.71
C LEU A 89 -11.64 21.75 -10.97
N ASP A 90 -12.77 21.50 -11.64
CA ASP A 90 -14.04 21.29 -10.95
C ASP A 90 -14.20 19.85 -10.45
N ARG A 91 -15.28 19.61 -9.71
CA ARG A 91 -15.61 18.31 -9.10
C ARG A 91 -15.90 17.17 -10.10
N GLU A 92 -16.07 17.50 -11.39
CA GLU A 92 -16.20 16.54 -12.48
C GLU A 92 -14.83 16.24 -13.15
N GLY A 93 -13.76 16.87 -12.69
CA GLY A 93 -12.40 16.72 -13.23
C GLY A 93 -12.12 17.59 -14.45
N LYS A 94 -12.99 18.57 -14.75
CA LYS A 94 -12.78 19.47 -15.87
C LYS A 94 -11.87 20.62 -15.47
N LEU A 95 -10.87 20.88 -16.30
CA LEU A 95 -9.97 22.02 -16.13
C LEU A 95 -10.74 23.34 -16.20
N ARG A 96 -10.65 24.14 -15.13
CA ARG A 96 -11.26 25.46 -14.98
C ARG A 96 -10.26 26.57 -15.23
N TRP A 97 -9.01 26.36 -14.81
CA TRP A 97 -7.94 27.35 -14.87
C TRP A 97 -6.58 26.67 -14.82
N GLU A 98 -5.59 27.30 -15.45
CA GLU A 98 -4.19 26.91 -15.37
C GLU A 98 -3.29 28.16 -15.40
N MET A 99 -2.16 28.08 -14.72
CA MET A 99 -1.15 29.14 -14.72
C MET A 99 0.26 28.56 -14.74
N PRO A 100 1.07 28.90 -15.77
CA PRO A 100 2.50 28.66 -15.76
C PRO A 100 3.18 29.50 -14.68
N VAL A 101 4.02 28.86 -13.86
CA VAL A 101 4.79 29.49 -12.78
C VAL A 101 6.31 29.50 -13.06
N GLY A 102 6.74 28.91 -14.19
CA GLY A 102 8.14 28.96 -14.67
C GLY A 102 9.17 28.22 -13.81
N SER A 103 8.71 27.44 -12.84
CA SER A 103 9.48 26.58 -11.95
C SER A 103 8.55 25.51 -11.33
N LEU A 104 9.08 24.52 -10.62
CA LEU A 104 8.26 23.42 -10.13
C LEU A 104 7.38 23.89 -8.95
N PRO A 105 6.04 23.81 -9.03
CA PRO A 105 5.15 24.21 -7.94
C PRO A 105 5.08 23.11 -6.87
N TYR A 106 6.06 23.08 -5.97
CA TYR A 106 6.18 22.05 -4.93
C TYR A 106 5.08 22.07 -3.87
N LYS A 107 4.44 23.22 -3.62
CA LYS A 107 3.34 23.35 -2.66
C LYS A 107 2.23 24.22 -3.21
N THR A 108 0.99 23.76 -3.06
CA THR A 108 -0.22 24.48 -3.44
C THR A 108 -1.28 24.32 -2.35
N LYS A 109 -1.93 25.41 -1.98
CA LYS A 109 -3.04 25.40 -1.01
C LYS A 109 -4.16 26.30 -1.50
N ILE A 110 -5.40 25.83 -1.31
CA ILE A 110 -6.62 26.59 -1.52
C ILE A 110 -7.34 26.73 -0.17
N THR A 111 -7.94 27.89 0.10
CA THR A 111 -8.75 28.09 1.30
C THR A 111 -10.04 27.27 1.24
N PRO A 112 -10.64 26.89 2.38
CA PRO A 112 -11.86 26.08 2.40
C PRO A 112 -13.06 26.72 1.66
N ASP A 113 -13.11 28.05 1.58
CA ASP A 113 -14.13 28.78 0.82
C ASP A 113 -13.83 28.86 -0.70
N GLY A 114 -12.68 28.33 -1.14
CA GLY A 114 -12.24 28.34 -2.53
C GLY A 114 -11.72 29.70 -3.02
N ARG A 115 -11.61 30.71 -2.15
CA ARG A 115 -11.36 32.10 -2.56
C ARG A 115 -9.88 32.44 -2.74
N TYR A 116 -8.97 31.88 -1.95
CA TYR A 116 -7.56 32.21 -2.02
C TYR A 116 -6.71 30.99 -2.35
N ILE A 117 -5.70 31.20 -3.19
CA ILE A 117 -4.74 30.17 -3.59
C ILE A 117 -3.34 30.67 -3.25
N ALA A 118 -2.55 29.84 -2.58
CA ALA A 118 -1.12 30.09 -2.33
C ALA A 118 -0.26 29.03 -3.03
N ILE A 119 0.82 29.47 -3.68
CA ILE A 119 1.72 28.61 -4.46
C ILE A 119 3.15 28.89 -4.05
N GLY A 120 3.88 27.85 -3.68
CA GLY A 120 5.32 27.90 -3.42
C GLY A 120 6.08 27.05 -4.44
N THR A 121 7.14 27.62 -5.01
CA THR A 121 7.91 26.97 -6.08
C THR A 121 9.32 26.55 -5.66
N SER A 122 9.93 25.70 -6.50
CA SER A 122 11.34 25.29 -6.40
C SER A 122 12.33 26.45 -6.65
N ALA A 123 11.88 27.56 -7.23
CA ALA A 123 12.72 28.75 -7.41
C ALA A 123 12.69 29.69 -6.20
N GLY A 124 11.87 29.40 -5.17
CA GLY A 124 11.65 30.28 -4.03
C GLY A 124 10.57 31.33 -4.27
N THR A 125 9.82 31.22 -5.37
CA THR A 125 8.76 32.18 -5.70
C THR A 125 7.47 31.81 -5.01
N LEU A 126 6.91 32.76 -4.26
CA LEU A 126 5.66 32.66 -3.52
C LEU A 126 4.58 33.51 -4.19
N TYR A 127 3.46 32.89 -4.55
CA TYR A 127 2.29 33.58 -5.08
C TYR A 127 1.13 33.50 -4.10
N LEU A 128 0.38 34.60 -4.00
CA LEU A 128 -0.98 34.61 -3.45
C LEU A 128 -1.95 35.11 -4.51
N LEU A 129 -3.03 34.36 -4.71
CA LEU A 129 -4.04 34.62 -5.73
C LEU A 129 -5.45 34.64 -5.12
N GLU A 130 -6.35 35.39 -5.73
CA GLU A 130 -7.78 35.42 -5.44
C GLU A 130 -8.58 34.82 -6.59
N VAL A 131 -9.46 33.88 -6.29
CA VAL A 131 -10.43 33.28 -7.22
C VAL A 131 -11.71 34.13 -7.19
N LYS A 132 -12.15 34.59 -8.36
CA LYS A 132 -13.37 35.38 -8.57
C LYS A 132 -14.39 34.57 -9.36
N GLU A 133 -15.59 34.43 -8.82
CA GLU A 133 -16.65 33.57 -9.37
C GLU A 133 -17.20 34.02 -10.76
N GLU A 134 -17.02 35.29 -11.18
CA GLU A 134 -17.86 35.88 -12.26
C GLU A 134 -17.12 36.47 -13.50
N SER A 135 -15.88 36.11 -13.86
CA SER A 135 -15.24 36.68 -15.08
C SER A 135 -14.28 35.77 -15.87
N ASP A 136 -14.05 36.11 -17.14
CA ASP A 136 -13.11 35.47 -18.10
C ASP A 136 -11.65 35.37 -17.61
N SER A 137 -11.32 35.99 -16.47
CA SER A 137 -10.07 35.77 -15.73
C SER A 137 -10.42 35.42 -14.29
N ALA A 138 -10.80 34.16 -14.08
CA ALA A 138 -11.36 33.66 -12.81
C ALA A 138 -10.37 33.66 -11.64
N VAL A 139 -9.08 33.90 -11.86
CA VAL A 139 -8.06 33.93 -10.82
C VAL A 139 -7.13 35.12 -11.07
N ILE A 140 -6.87 35.92 -10.02
CA ILE A 140 -6.04 37.12 -10.07
C ILE A 140 -4.92 37.00 -9.06
N THR A 141 -3.67 37.21 -9.50
CA THR A 141 -2.52 37.33 -8.60
C THR A 141 -2.64 38.59 -7.76
N LEU A 142 -2.72 38.44 -6.43
CA LEU A 142 -2.70 39.56 -5.49
C LEU A 142 -1.28 40.13 -5.37
N TRP A 143 -0.30 39.24 -5.20
CA TRP A 143 1.11 39.57 -5.21
C TRP A 143 1.98 38.34 -5.46
N GLU A 144 3.24 38.62 -5.76
CA GLU A 144 4.33 37.66 -5.97
C GLU A 144 5.55 38.12 -5.17
N LYS A 145 6.27 37.17 -4.57
CA LYS A 145 7.50 37.42 -3.81
C LYS A 145 8.57 36.39 -4.14
N GLU A 146 9.80 36.85 -4.25
CA GLU A 146 10.97 35.98 -4.36
C GLU A 146 11.63 35.81 -3.00
N LEU A 147 11.78 34.56 -2.57
CA LEU A 147 12.49 34.16 -1.36
C LEU A 147 13.85 33.54 -1.73
N GLU A 148 14.74 33.45 -0.75
CA GLU A 148 16.14 33.09 -1.02
C GLU A 148 16.35 31.64 -1.43
N LYS A 149 15.42 30.75 -1.04
CA LYS A 149 15.53 29.29 -1.19
C LYS A 149 14.20 28.71 -1.64
N GLU A 150 14.25 27.49 -2.16
CA GLU A 150 13.05 26.75 -2.58
C GLU A 150 12.03 26.61 -1.44
N ILE A 151 10.75 26.72 -1.78
CA ILE A 151 9.66 26.62 -0.82
C ILE A 151 9.26 25.15 -0.67
N GLN A 152 9.59 24.57 0.49
CA GLN A 152 9.27 23.18 0.81
C GLN A 152 8.01 23.01 1.67
N HIS A 153 7.65 24.04 2.44
CA HIS A 153 6.46 24.04 3.30
C HIS A 153 5.63 25.29 3.07
N LEU A 154 4.30 25.14 3.09
CA LEU A 154 3.36 26.24 2.91
C LEU A 154 2.06 25.94 3.66
N ALA A 155 1.62 26.88 4.48
CA ALA A 155 0.32 26.88 5.13
C ALA A 155 -0.36 28.23 4.96
N ILE A 156 -1.69 28.22 4.87
CA ILE A 156 -2.56 29.40 4.78
C ILE A 156 -3.71 29.23 5.78
N SER A 157 -4.12 30.30 6.44
CA SER A 157 -5.29 30.30 7.34
C SER A 157 -6.59 30.08 6.57
N GLU A 158 -7.65 29.61 7.22
CA GLU A 158 -8.91 29.28 6.53
C GLU A 158 -9.57 30.49 5.87
N ASP A 159 -9.34 31.69 6.41
CA ASP A 159 -9.80 32.97 5.86
C ASP A 159 -8.83 33.62 4.86
N GLY A 160 -7.64 33.03 4.67
CA GLY A 160 -6.60 33.57 3.80
C GLY A 160 -5.91 34.84 4.31
N GLU A 161 -6.14 35.24 5.57
CA GLU A 161 -5.52 36.44 6.17
C GLU A 161 -4.03 36.26 6.46
N PHE A 162 -3.60 35.04 6.76
CA PHE A 162 -2.22 34.72 7.11
C PHE A 162 -1.70 33.52 6.31
N LEU A 163 -0.41 33.57 5.99
CA LEU A 163 0.29 32.44 5.40
C LEU A 163 1.72 32.35 5.94
N THR A 164 2.21 31.13 6.05
CA THR A 164 3.55 30.85 6.55
C THR A 164 4.22 29.84 5.65
N VAL A 165 5.47 30.12 5.27
CA VAL A 165 6.26 29.30 4.38
C VAL A 165 7.58 28.92 5.01
N GLY A 166 8.04 27.70 4.76
CA GLY A 166 9.37 27.22 5.10
C GLY A 166 10.18 27.00 3.84
N THR A 167 11.37 27.61 3.78
CA THR A 167 12.29 27.51 2.65
C THR A 167 13.57 26.78 3.03
N GLY A 168 14.15 26.06 2.06
CA GLY A 168 15.36 25.26 2.23
C GLY A 168 15.13 23.75 2.12
N THR A 169 16.23 23.01 1.97
CA THR A 169 16.25 21.54 1.92
C THR A 169 16.78 20.96 3.22
N ALA A 170 16.53 19.66 3.43
CA ALA A 170 17.23 18.89 4.45
C ALA A 170 18.76 18.83 4.22
N GLU A 171 19.22 18.88 2.97
CA GLU A 171 20.64 18.80 2.61
C GLU A 171 21.43 20.05 2.96
N GLU A 172 20.78 21.22 2.91
CA GLU A 172 21.42 22.51 3.23
C GLU A 172 21.63 22.75 4.73
N GLY A 173 20.97 21.96 5.59
CA GLY A 173 21.10 22.04 7.05
C GLY A 173 20.62 23.36 7.70
N SER A 174 20.09 24.30 6.92
CA SER A 174 19.55 25.59 7.39
C SER A 174 18.29 25.92 6.58
N ASN A 175 17.19 26.14 7.29
CA ASN A 175 15.91 26.52 6.70
C ASN A 175 15.50 27.89 7.21
N THR A 176 14.62 28.57 6.50
CA THR A 176 14.07 29.86 6.93
C THR A 176 12.56 29.78 6.90
N ILE A 177 11.92 30.28 7.95
CA ILE A 177 10.47 30.46 7.98
C ILE A 177 10.13 31.93 7.81
N TYR A 178 9.09 32.19 7.02
CA TYR A 178 8.54 33.52 6.78
C TYR A 178 7.04 33.50 7.03
N ALA A 179 6.53 34.47 7.79
CA ALA A 179 5.09 34.68 7.96
C ALA A 179 4.67 35.98 7.27
N PHE A 180 3.58 35.93 6.52
CA PHE A 180 3.01 37.07 5.81
C PHE A 180 1.53 37.24 6.14
N ASN A 181 1.05 38.48 6.04
CA ASN A 181 -0.39 38.74 5.92
C ASN A 181 -0.84 38.65 4.45
N ARG A 182 -2.15 38.69 4.23
CA ARG A 182 -2.75 38.64 2.89
C ARG A 182 -2.30 39.77 1.97
N GLU A 183 -1.96 40.93 2.50
CA GLU A 183 -1.46 42.08 1.75
C GLU A 183 0.00 41.90 1.29
N GLY A 184 0.66 40.83 1.73
CA GLY A 184 2.05 40.53 1.39
C GLY A 184 3.04 41.29 2.26
N GLU A 185 2.65 41.77 3.43
CA GLU A 185 3.58 42.32 4.41
C GLU A 185 4.21 41.17 5.20
N GLU A 186 5.54 41.17 5.29
CA GLU A 186 6.27 40.22 6.13
C GLU A 186 6.06 40.61 7.59
N LEU A 187 5.48 39.69 8.37
CA LEU A 187 5.23 39.88 9.79
C LEU A 187 6.49 39.59 10.59
N TRP A 188 7.17 38.48 10.26
CA TRP A 188 8.43 38.08 10.85
C TRP A 188 9.09 36.97 10.01
N GLN A 189 10.38 36.76 10.28
CA GLN A 189 11.18 35.68 9.72
C GLN A 189 12.12 35.09 10.79
N ALA A 190 12.47 33.81 10.66
CA ALA A 190 13.44 33.17 11.55
C ALA A 190 14.21 32.05 10.84
N GLU A 191 15.49 31.91 11.18
CA GLU A 191 16.29 30.73 10.81
C GLU A 191 15.90 29.53 11.68
N LYS A 192 15.81 28.36 11.05
CA LYS A 192 15.41 27.08 11.64
C LYS A 192 16.30 25.95 11.14
N ASN A 193 16.26 24.83 11.86
CA ASN A 193 16.88 23.60 11.39
C ASN A 193 16.00 22.96 10.31
N THR A 194 16.27 21.71 9.94
CA THR A 194 15.43 20.95 9.00
C THR A 194 13.99 20.88 9.47
N ILE A 195 13.10 21.51 8.71
CA ILE A 195 11.65 21.51 8.99
C ILE A 195 11.08 20.17 8.55
N CYS A 196 10.35 19.51 9.46
CA CYS A 196 9.62 18.28 9.15
C CYS A 196 8.19 18.58 8.74
N SER A 197 7.50 19.46 9.49
CA SER A 197 6.13 19.86 9.20
C SER A 197 5.84 21.26 9.72
N LEU A 198 4.90 21.93 9.05
CA LEU A 198 4.45 23.28 9.37
C LEU A 198 2.95 23.35 9.13
N ALA A 199 2.19 23.88 10.09
CA ALA A 199 0.76 24.07 9.94
C ALA A 199 0.21 25.21 10.80
N LEU A 200 -0.87 25.83 10.32
CA LEU A 200 -1.55 26.98 10.93
C LEU A 200 -2.94 26.61 11.43
N SER A 201 -3.33 27.18 12.58
CA SER A 201 -4.74 27.21 12.99
C SER A 201 -5.61 27.90 11.94
N ALA A 202 -6.92 27.64 11.97
CA ALA A 202 -7.89 28.27 11.07
C ALA A 202 -7.87 29.80 11.14
N SER A 203 -7.61 30.36 12.33
CA SER A 203 -7.44 31.80 12.52
C SER A 203 -6.11 32.35 12.02
N GLY A 204 -5.14 31.49 11.70
CA GLY A 204 -3.79 31.84 11.30
C GLY A 204 -2.90 32.39 12.42
N LYS A 205 -3.38 32.46 13.67
CA LYS A 205 -2.63 33.05 14.81
C LYS A 205 -1.69 32.07 15.48
N ASP A 206 -2.04 30.79 15.51
CA ASP A 206 -1.20 29.74 16.04
C ASP A 206 -0.47 29.00 14.91
N LEU A 207 0.86 28.95 15.02
CA LEU A 207 1.75 28.20 14.15
C LEU A 207 2.35 27.02 14.91
N TYR A 208 2.22 25.82 14.37
CA TYR A 208 2.87 24.61 14.87
C TYR A 208 3.98 24.19 13.90
N LEU A 209 5.17 23.96 14.43
CA LEU A 209 6.38 23.62 13.67
C LEU A 209 7.07 22.40 14.29
N SER A 210 7.29 21.37 13.48
CA SER A 210 8.19 20.25 13.83
C SER A 210 9.51 20.40 13.08
N GLU A 211 10.63 20.26 13.77
CA GLU A 211 11.97 20.34 13.19
C GLU A 211 12.95 19.33 13.79
N VAL A 212 14.01 19.00 13.03
CA VAL A 212 15.11 18.15 13.49
C VAL A 212 16.10 19.00 14.31
N ALA A 213 16.36 18.62 15.55
CA ALA A 213 17.29 19.25 16.48
C ALA A 213 18.52 18.36 16.73
N GLU A 214 19.53 18.88 17.44
CA GLU A 214 20.75 18.12 17.75
C GLU A 214 20.46 16.85 18.58
N GLU A 215 19.50 16.92 19.52
CA GLU A 215 19.12 15.81 20.40
C GLU A 215 17.93 14.97 19.87
N GLY A 216 17.52 15.18 18.61
CA GLY A 216 16.43 14.44 17.98
C GLY A 216 15.48 15.36 17.23
N THR A 217 14.22 15.39 17.65
CA THR A 217 13.16 16.14 16.96
C THR A 217 12.38 16.96 17.96
N ARG A 218 11.93 18.16 17.59
CA ARG A 218 11.16 19.03 18.47
C ARG A 218 9.90 19.55 17.80
N LEU A 219 8.85 19.70 18.61
CA LEU A 219 7.61 20.37 18.26
C LEU A 219 7.52 21.69 19.03
N ALA A 220 7.23 22.77 18.34
CA ALA A 220 7.08 24.10 18.94
C ALA A 220 5.82 24.81 18.42
N ARG A 221 5.24 25.64 19.30
CA ARG A 221 4.12 26.53 18.97
C ARG A 221 4.57 27.98 19.03
N TYR A 222 4.21 28.75 18.02
CA TYR A 222 4.50 30.18 17.90
C TYR A 222 3.22 30.99 17.74
N ASP A 223 3.23 32.23 18.22
CA ASP A 223 2.31 33.25 17.73
C ASP A 223 2.75 33.66 16.32
N ASN A 224 1.96 33.28 15.33
CA ASN A 224 2.25 33.52 13.93
C ASN A 224 2.18 35.01 13.53
N THR A 225 1.61 35.88 14.37
CA THR A 225 1.54 37.32 14.07
C THR A 225 2.76 38.08 14.56
N SER A 226 3.44 37.57 15.58
CA SER A 226 4.59 38.23 16.22
C SER A 226 5.90 37.46 16.10
N GLY A 227 5.84 36.15 15.82
CA GLY A 227 6.99 35.23 15.84
C GLY A 227 7.40 34.80 17.25
N GLU A 228 6.61 35.14 18.28
CA GLU A 228 6.91 34.77 19.66
C GLU A 228 6.79 33.25 19.86
N LEU A 229 7.85 32.62 20.39
CA LEU A 229 7.82 31.22 20.82
C LEU A 229 6.95 31.11 22.08
N LEU A 230 5.87 30.34 22.01
CA LEU A 230 4.95 30.13 23.13
C LEU A 230 5.36 28.93 23.98
N TRP A 231 5.74 27.82 23.34
CA TRP A 231 6.32 26.66 24.01
C TRP A 231 7.07 25.76 23.02
N GLU A 232 7.96 24.92 23.55
CA GLU A 232 8.67 23.87 22.81
C GLU A 232 8.69 22.55 23.59
N LYS A 233 8.72 21.42 22.87
CA LYS A 233 8.77 20.06 23.41
C LYS A 233 9.72 19.19 22.58
N GLU A 234 10.73 18.65 23.26
CA GLU A 234 11.68 17.70 22.68
C GLU A 234 11.08 16.28 22.55
N GLY A 235 11.53 15.55 21.53
CA GLY A 235 11.13 14.18 21.23
C GLY A 235 9.77 14.02 20.55
N LEU A 236 9.08 15.11 20.19
CA LEU A 236 7.79 15.08 19.49
C LEU A 236 7.95 15.39 18.00
N VAL A 237 7.28 14.60 17.16
CA VAL A 237 7.17 14.81 15.71
C VAL A 237 5.74 14.68 15.22
N PHE A 238 5.48 15.22 14.03
CA PHE A 238 4.24 15.05 13.27
C PHE A 238 3.00 15.39 14.11
N ALA A 239 2.66 16.67 14.18
CA ALA A 239 1.44 17.12 14.83
C ALA A 239 0.26 17.19 13.85
N SER A 240 -0.89 16.68 14.27
CA SER A 240 -2.21 17.02 13.73
C SER A 240 -2.99 17.76 14.83
N PHE A 241 -3.74 18.81 14.48
CA PHE A 241 -4.42 19.65 15.48
C PHE A 241 -5.82 20.04 15.02
N THR A 242 -6.69 20.42 15.97
CA THR A 242 -8.03 20.91 15.69
C THR A 242 -7.96 22.29 15.05
N PRO A 243 -8.88 22.68 14.15
CA PRO A 243 -8.77 23.96 13.43
C PRO A 243 -8.64 25.19 14.35
N ASP A 244 -9.21 25.18 15.55
CA ASP A 244 -9.05 26.24 16.56
C ASP A 244 -7.66 26.27 17.26
N GLY A 245 -6.85 25.22 17.05
CA GLY A 245 -5.55 25.00 17.66
C GLY A 245 -5.62 24.61 19.13
N GLU A 246 -6.80 24.22 19.64
CA GLU A 246 -7.00 23.92 21.06
C GLU A 246 -6.46 22.54 21.47
N ASN A 247 -6.54 21.56 20.58
CA ASN A 247 -6.04 20.21 20.80
C ASN A 247 -5.06 19.79 19.70
N LEU A 248 -4.11 18.93 20.05
CA LEU A 248 -3.19 18.36 19.08
C LEU A 248 -2.78 16.92 19.44
N ALA A 249 -2.56 16.10 18.42
CA ALA A 249 -2.00 14.78 18.51
C ALA A 249 -0.61 14.77 17.87
N ALA A 250 0.36 14.16 18.53
CA ALA A 250 1.75 14.08 18.09
C ALA A 250 2.35 12.69 18.37
N ILE A 251 3.54 12.43 17.83
CA ILE A 251 4.25 11.15 17.98
C ILE A 251 5.50 11.35 18.83
N ARG A 252 5.72 10.46 19.81
CA ARG A 252 6.95 10.36 20.61
C ARG A 252 7.45 8.92 20.61
N ALA A 253 8.47 8.62 19.81
CA ALA A 253 8.95 7.25 19.61
C ALA A 253 7.78 6.30 19.25
N GLU A 254 7.46 5.32 20.11
CA GLU A 254 6.34 4.39 19.94
C GLU A 254 4.99 4.90 20.48
N GLN A 255 4.93 6.16 20.92
CA GLN A 255 3.76 6.71 21.57
C GLN A 255 2.99 7.67 20.67
N VAL A 256 1.67 7.59 20.77
CA VAL A 256 0.77 8.69 20.40
C VAL A 256 0.57 9.55 21.65
N VAL A 257 0.71 10.85 21.50
CA VAL A 257 0.61 11.83 22.58
C VAL A 257 -0.48 12.84 22.21
N TYR A 258 -1.41 13.08 23.13
CA TYR A 258 -2.45 14.09 22.98
C TYR A 258 -2.15 15.25 23.92
N LEU A 259 -2.13 16.46 23.38
CA LEU A 259 -1.78 17.67 24.10
C LEU A 259 -2.85 18.75 23.91
N ASP A 260 -2.96 19.61 24.92
CA ASP A 260 -3.71 20.85 24.79
C ASP A 260 -2.85 21.94 24.12
N LYS A 261 -3.49 23.08 23.85
CA LYS A 261 -2.87 24.29 23.30
C LYS A 261 -1.67 24.81 24.09
N SER A 262 -1.63 24.59 25.41
CA SER A 262 -0.52 25.02 26.27
C SER A 262 0.69 24.09 26.17
N GLY A 263 0.56 22.95 25.48
CA GLY A 263 1.55 21.89 25.42
C GLY A 263 1.53 20.99 26.67
N GLU A 264 0.45 21.00 27.44
CA GLU A 264 0.23 20.03 28.50
C GLU A 264 -0.16 18.68 27.88
N GLU A 265 0.56 17.61 28.26
CA GLU A 265 0.24 16.26 27.83
C GLU A 265 -0.97 15.77 28.62
N LEU A 266 -2.12 15.61 27.94
CA LEU A 266 -3.34 15.08 28.55
C LEU A 266 -3.22 13.56 28.70
N TRP A 267 -2.65 12.89 27.70
CA TRP A 267 -2.30 11.48 27.77
C TRP A 267 -1.23 11.08 26.74
N ALA A 268 -0.57 9.96 27.01
CA ALA A 268 0.22 9.21 26.03
C ALA A 268 -0.19 7.73 26.03
N ARG A 269 -0.09 7.10 24.85
CA ARG A 269 -0.35 5.67 24.65
C ARG A 269 0.79 5.05 23.85
N THR A 270 1.46 4.06 24.43
CA THR A 270 2.46 3.26 23.73
C THR A 270 1.78 2.24 22.82
N LEU A 271 2.18 2.23 21.55
CA LEU A 271 1.73 1.28 20.55
C LEU A 271 2.67 0.08 20.49
N ALA A 272 2.23 -0.98 19.82
CA ALA A 272 3.08 -2.15 19.57
C ALA A 272 4.17 -1.89 18.52
N VAL A 273 4.02 -0.80 17.75
CA VAL A 273 4.84 -0.45 16.58
C VAL A 273 4.96 1.07 16.55
N ALA A 274 6.13 1.59 16.14
CA ALA A 274 6.34 3.04 16.08
C ALA A 274 5.44 3.68 15.00
N PRO A 275 4.55 4.63 15.35
CA PRO A 275 3.74 5.32 14.37
C PRO A 275 4.62 6.26 13.54
N THR A 276 4.34 6.34 12.25
CA THR A 276 4.98 7.28 11.32
C THR A 276 4.06 8.44 10.96
N ARG A 277 2.75 8.30 11.24
CA ARG A 277 1.75 9.34 11.02
C ARG A 277 0.68 9.33 12.11
N VAL A 278 0.21 10.52 12.47
CA VAL A 278 -0.98 10.71 13.28
C VAL A 278 -1.88 11.74 12.62
N GLU A 279 -3.18 11.46 12.59
CA GLU A 279 -4.20 12.39 12.13
C GLU A 279 -5.31 12.48 13.16
N MET A 280 -5.82 13.69 13.36
CA MET A 280 -6.92 13.96 14.26
C MET A 280 -8.12 14.49 13.48
N SER A 281 -9.31 14.09 13.89
CA SER A 281 -10.56 14.64 13.37
C SER A 281 -10.64 16.15 13.66
N ARG A 282 -11.31 16.91 12.80
CA ARG A 282 -11.43 18.36 12.98
C ARG A 282 -12.16 18.74 14.27
N ASN A 283 -13.06 17.88 14.77
CA ASN A 283 -13.73 18.07 16.06
C ASN A 283 -12.84 17.70 17.28
N GLY A 284 -11.66 17.10 17.07
CA GLY A 284 -10.72 16.71 18.11
C GLY A 284 -11.08 15.46 18.90
N GLU A 285 -12.20 14.81 18.57
CA GLU A 285 -12.74 13.66 19.30
C GLU A 285 -12.06 12.33 18.94
N TYR A 286 -11.41 12.24 17.77
CA TYR A 286 -10.86 10.99 17.25
C TYR A 286 -9.46 11.15 16.70
N ILE A 287 -8.62 10.15 16.93
CA ILE A 287 -7.22 10.13 16.51
C ILE A 287 -6.94 8.80 15.78
N ALA A 288 -6.37 8.88 14.58
CA ALA A 288 -5.83 7.76 13.83
C ALA A 288 -4.29 7.82 13.87
N ALA A 289 -3.66 6.77 14.37
CA ALA A 289 -2.22 6.61 14.34
C ALA A 289 -1.84 5.43 13.43
N TYR A 290 -0.94 5.69 12.50
CA TYR A 290 -0.54 4.76 11.47
C TYR A 290 0.97 4.57 11.46
N SER A 291 1.39 3.32 11.26
CA SER A 291 2.78 2.95 11.02
C SER A 291 2.92 2.45 9.59
N GLU A 292 3.78 3.11 8.80
CA GLU A 292 4.00 2.78 7.39
C GLU A 292 4.45 1.34 7.18
N PHE A 293 5.15 0.81 8.18
CA PHE A 293 5.67 -0.54 8.19
C PHE A 293 5.51 -1.09 9.60
N GLY A 294 4.32 -1.59 9.90
CA GLY A 294 3.98 -2.01 11.26
C GLY A 294 4.70 -3.29 11.68
N GLY A 295 4.86 -4.26 10.79
CA GLY A 295 5.58 -5.50 11.12
C GLY A 295 4.94 -6.43 12.15
N GLY A 296 3.94 -5.94 12.86
CA GLY A 296 3.01 -6.70 13.67
C GLY A 296 1.69 -6.94 12.93
N LYS A 297 0.76 -7.53 13.67
CA LYS A 297 -0.59 -7.83 13.17
C LYS A 297 -1.39 -6.57 12.85
N GLU A 298 -1.12 -5.46 13.51
CA GLU A 298 -1.85 -4.20 13.30
C GLU A 298 -0.88 -3.04 13.10
N ASN A 299 -1.24 -2.13 12.20
CA ASN A 299 -0.46 -0.95 11.86
C ASN A 299 -1.31 0.33 11.76
N LEU A 300 -2.64 0.22 11.95
CA LEU A 300 -3.55 1.35 12.11
C LEU A 300 -4.27 1.23 13.46
N PHE A 301 -4.21 2.28 14.27
CA PHE A 301 -4.79 2.36 15.60
C PHE A 301 -5.72 3.56 15.69
N PHE A 302 -6.92 3.36 16.23
CA PHE A 302 -7.93 4.42 16.33
C PHE A 302 -8.33 4.65 17.79
N PHE A 303 -8.29 5.90 18.21
CA PHE A 303 -8.53 6.35 19.58
C PHE A 303 -9.63 7.40 19.64
N ASP A 304 -10.27 7.50 20.81
CA ASP A 304 -11.02 8.70 21.18
C ASP A 304 -10.12 9.76 21.88
N GLN A 305 -10.69 10.92 22.16
CA GLN A 305 -10.04 12.03 22.86
C GLN A 305 -9.59 11.71 24.30
N ASP A 306 -10.17 10.69 24.95
CA ASP A 306 -9.78 10.25 26.29
C ASP A 306 -8.61 9.24 26.24
N GLY A 307 -8.19 8.87 25.03
CA GLY A 307 -7.13 7.90 24.76
C GLY A 307 -7.58 6.46 24.96
N GLU A 308 -8.88 6.18 24.92
CA GLU A 308 -9.40 4.81 24.77
C GLU A 308 -9.18 4.35 23.34
N ARG A 309 -8.60 3.17 23.18
CA ARG A 309 -8.41 2.56 21.85
C ARG A 309 -9.71 1.89 21.42
N LEU A 310 -10.41 2.49 20.47
CA LEU A 310 -11.68 2.00 19.95
C LEU A 310 -11.49 0.73 19.11
N TRP A 311 -10.49 0.71 18.23
CA TRP A 311 -10.13 -0.46 17.43
C TRP A 311 -8.70 -0.35 16.88
N GLN A 312 -8.21 -1.46 16.33
CA GLN A 312 -6.93 -1.55 15.61
C GLN A 312 -7.07 -2.53 14.44
N LYS A 313 -6.32 -2.28 13.37
CA LYS A 313 -6.36 -3.10 12.15
C LYS A 313 -5.02 -3.22 11.46
N ARG A 314 -4.89 -4.28 10.65
CA ARG A 314 -3.96 -4.34 9.53
C ARG A 314 -4.57 -3.62 8.34
N ILE A 315 -3.83 -2.68 7.80
CA ILE A 315 -4.03 -2.15 6.45
C ILE A 315 -2.72 -2.31 5.66
N PRO A 316 -2.76 -2.30 4.31
CA PRO A 316 -1.55 -2.38 3.49
C PRO A 316 -0.45 -1.43 3.91
N ASP A 317 0.81 -1.86 3.81
CA ASP A 317 1.95 -0.99 4.06
C ASP A 317 2.02 0.16 3.05
N GLY A 318 2.69 1.27 3.42
CA GLY A 318 2.74 2.46 2.57
C GLY A 318 1.40 3.18 2.36
N SER A 319 0.37 2.84 3.12
CA SER A 319 -0.93 3.51 3.03
C SER A 319 -0.84 5.01 3.34
N LEU A 320 -1.41 5.83 2.47
CA LEU A 320 -1.89 7.14 2.85
C LEU A 320 -3.13 6.95 3.73
N ILE A 321 -3.24 7.72 4.81
CA ILE A 321 -4.44 7.76 5.65
C ILE A 321 -5.11 9.12 5.58
N SER A 322 -6.42 9.19 5.78
CA SER A 322 -7.18 10.42 5.98
C SER A 322 -8.36 10.17 6.92
N ILE A 323 -8.58 11.07 7.88
CA ILE A 323 -9.76 11.05 8.77
C ILE A 323 -10.76 12.15 8.41
N ALA A 324 -12.05 11.81 8.42
CA ALA A 324 -13.14 12.75 8.27
C ALA A 324 -13.29 13.70 9.47
N SER A 325 -14.00 14.82 9.29
CA SER A 325 -14.10 15.87 10.32
C SER A 325 -14.67 15.41 11.66
N GLU A 326 -15.60 14.45 11.65
CA GLU A 326 -16.25 13.90 12.84
C GLU A 326 -15.77 12.46 13.15
N GLY A 327 -14.69 12.00 12.50
CA GLY A 327 -14.18 10.64 12.64
C GLY A 327 -15.12 9.55 12.09
N GLU A 328 -16.18 9.94 11.37
CA GLU A 328 -17.21 9.03 10.86
C GLU A 328 -16.70 8.12 9.73
N ARG A 329 -15.63 8.54 9.05
CA ARG A 329 -14.92 7.78 8.03
C ARG A 329 -13.41 7.91 8.20
N ILE A 330 -12.73 6.79 7.97
CA ILE A 330 -11.28 6.70 7.89
C ILE A 330 -10.95 6.10 6.53
N ILE A 331 -10.14 6.76 5.73
CA ILE A 331 -9.77 6.32 4.39
C ILE A 331 -8.30 5.90 4.40
N SER A 332 -8.00 4.75 3.83
CA SER A 332 -6.64 4.32 3.51
C SER A 332 -6.48 4.09 2.01
N ALA A 333 -5.36 4.51 1.43
CA ALA A 333 -5.03 4.23 0.03
C ALA A 333 -3.58 3.71 -0.10
N SER A 334 -3.38 2.54 -0.70
CA SER A 334 -2.06 1.95 -0.94
C SER A 334 -1.98 1.20 -2.27
N TRP A 335 -0.88 1.39 -3.00
CA TRP A 335 -0.52 0.62 -4.19
C TRP A 335 0.49 -0.50 -3.92
N ARG A 336 0.89 -0.64 -2.67
CA ARG A 336 2.02 -1.46 -2.31
C ARG A 336 1.65 -2.87 -1.90
N GLU A 337 0.38 -3.30 -1.82
CA GLU A 337 0.04 -4.64 -1.29
C GLU A 337 0.27 -5.78 -2.28
N TYR A 338 -0.15 -5.63 -3.54
CA TYR A 338 -0.19 -6.71 -4.53
C TYR A 338 0.87 -6.56 -5.63
N SER A 339 1.12 -7.65 -6.36
CA SER A 339 2.01 -7.65 -7.53
C SER A 339 1.59 -6.66 -8.60
N ASP A 340 0.29 -6.42 -8.74
CA ASP A 340 -0.27 -5.49 -9.71
C ASP A 340 -0.06 -4.03 -9.28
N ASP A 341 0.10 -3.12 -10.23
CA ASP A 341 0.24 -1.68 -9.99
C ASP A 341 -1.12 -0.99 -9.87
N LEU A 342 -1.92 -1.47 -8.92
CA LEU A 342 -3.23 -0.94 -8.57
C LEU A 342 -3.18 -0.39 -7.15
N SER A 343 -3.76 0.79 -6.93
CA SER A 343 -4.03 1.28 -5.59
C SER A 343 -5.36 0.73 -5.09
N SER A 344 -5.34 0.10 -3.92
CA SER A 344 -6.53 -0.22 -3.14
C SER A 344 -6.88 0.96 -2.23
N ILE A 345 -8.15 1.36 -2.24
CA ILE A 345 -8.71 2.36 -1.34
C ILE A 345 -9.74 1.69 -0.47
N ILE A 346 -9.57 1.76 0.84
CA ILE A 346 -10.46 1.16 1.83
C ILE A 346 -11.02 2.30 2.69
N VAL A 347 -12.33 2.29 2.90
CA VAL A 347 -13.04 3.23 3.77
C VAL A 347 -13.60 2.44 4.95
N PHE A 348 -13.22 2.84 6.15
CA PHE A 348 -13.73 2.31 7.41
C PHE A 348 -14.71 3.30 8.03
N ASN A 349 -15.69 2.79 8.78
CA ASN A 349 -16.47 3.62 9.71
C ASN A 349 -15.76 3.76 11.07
N ASN A 350 -16.33 4.55 11.97
CA ASN A 350 -15.80 4.76 13.32
C ASN A 350 -15.76 3.49 14.21
N ARG A 351 -16.40 2.38 13.81
CA ARG A 351 -16.31 1.08 14.49
C ARG A 351 -15.23 0.17 13.93
N GLY A 352 -14.52 0.62 12.88
CA GLY A 352 -13.56 -0.20 12.17
C GLY A 352 -14.22 -1.26 11.29
N GLU A 353 -15.45 -1.05 10.83
CA GLU A 353 -16.04 -1.91 9.80
C GLU A 353 -15.67 -1.35 8.43
N GLU A 354 -15.25 -2.22 7.51
CA GLU A 354 -15.01 -1.84 6.11
C GLU A 354 -16.34 -1.51 5.46
N VAL A 355 -16.55 -0.23 5.15
CA VAL A 355 -17.77 0.26 4.50
C VAL A 355 -17.60 0.44 3.00
N GLN A 356 -16.38 0.47 2.48
CA GLN A 356 -16.19 0.59 1.04
C GLN A 356 -14.78 0.17 0.66
N THR A 357 -14.66 -0.53 -0.48
CA THR A 357 -13.36 -0.83 -1.10
C THR A 357 -13.44 -0.47 -2.57
N MET A 358 -12.45 0.29 -3.04
CA MET A 358 -12.30 0.74 -4.42
C MET A 358 -10.89 0.44 -4.89
N GLU A 359 -10.68 0.38 -6.20
CA GLU A 359 -9.35 0.23 -6.78
C GLU A 359 -9.17 1.17 -7.97
N VAL A 360 -7.95 1.68 -8.14
CA VAL A 360 -7.57 2.49 -9.31
C VAL A 360 -6.26 1.98 -9.90
N ALA A 361 -6.22 1.91 -11.23
CA ALA A 361 -5.05 1.47 -12.01
C ALA A 361 -3.98 2.56 -12.11
N SER A 362 -3.55 3.04 -10.95
CA SER A 362 -2.54 4.07 -10.79
C SER A 362 -1.88 3.91 -9.41
N ARG A 363 -0.61 4.28 -9.29
CA ARG A 363 0.10 4.36 -8.01
C ARG A 363 -0.22 5.69 -7.34
N ILE A 364 -1.14 5.67 -6.40
CA ILE A 364 -1.61 6.87 -5.69
C ILE A 364 -0.56 7.32 -4.68
N ASP A 365 -0.17 8.59 -4.79
CA ASP A 365 0.88 9.23 -3.97
C ASP A 365 0.37 10.45 -3.21
N LYS A 366 -0.83 10.94 -3.55
CA LYS A 366 -1.45 12.11 -2.94
C LYS A 366 -2.94 11.83 -2.73
N MET A 367 -3.44 12.24 -1.58
CA MET A 367 -4.83 12.09 -1.18
C MET A 367 -5.29 13.39 -0.54
N SER A 368 -6.48 13.85 -0.89
CA SER A 368 -7.15 14.97 -0.25
C SER A 368 -8.63 14.64 -0.07
N LEU A 369 -9.18 14.98 1.08
CA LEU A 369 -10.56 14.69 1.47
C LEU A 369 -11.26 16.01 1.82
N THR A 370 -12.48 16.20 1.31
CA THR A 370 -13.34 17.31 1.74
C THR A 370 -13.73 17.18 3.22
N GLU A 371 -13.95 18.30 3.92
CA GLU A 371 -14.29 18.30 5.36
C GLU A 371 -15.51 17.41 5.67
N ASN A 372 -16.53 17.43 4.82
CA ASN A 372 -17.75 16.60 5.00
C ASN A 372 -17.58 15.12 4.58
N ALA A 373 -16.33 14.71 4.28
CA ALA A 373 -15.95 13.38 3.81
C ALA A 373 -16.72 12.87 2.59
N ARG A 374 -17.30 13.78 1.79
CA ARG A 374 -18.07 13.40 0.61
C ARG A 374 -17.19 13.16 -0.59
N TYR A 375 -16.27 14.06 -0.88
CA TYR A 375 -15.38 13.94 -2.03
C TYR A 375 -13.96 13.59 -1.61
N LEU A 376 -13.41 12.59 -2.30
CA LEU A 376 -12.04 12.13 -2.15
C LEU A 376 -11.32 12.34 -3.49
N SER A 377 -10.25 13.13 -3.48
CA SER A 377 -9.38 13.30 -4.64
C SER A 377 -8.07 12.58 -4.43
N LEU A 378 -7.67 11.79 -5.43
CA LEU A 378 -6.45 10.99 -5.43
C LEU A 378 -5.62 11.35 -6.65
N ALA A 379 -4.33 11.61 -6.45
CA ALA A 379 -3.39 11.84 -7.55
C ALA A 379 -2.34 10.73 -7.60
N GLY A 380 -2.14 10.23 -8.81
CA GLY A 380 -1.24 9.13 -9.14
C GLY A 380 0.09 9.58 -9.73
N ARG A 381 1.10 8.70 -9.68
CA ARG A 381 2.41 8.90 -10.34
C ARG A 381 2.34 8.93 -11.86
N ASP A 382 1.23 8.47 -12.43
CA ASP A 382 0.96 8.47 -13.87
C ASP A 382 0.29 9.76 -14.36
N GLY A 383 0.22 10.79 -13.50
CA GLY A 383 -0.44 12.06 -13.78
C GLY A 383 -1.97 11.99 -13.74
N ASN A 384 -2.58 10.88 -13.35
CA ASN A 384 -4.03 10.80 -13.22
C ASN A 384 -4.50 11.43 -11.90
N ILE A 385 -5.61 12.15 -11.96
CA ILE A 385 -6.36 12.64 -10.80
C ILE A 385 -7.75 12.02 -10.85
N TYR A 386 -8.11 11.31 -9.78
CA TYR A 386 -9.41 10.67 -9.61
C TYR A 386 -10.21 11.40 -8.55
N ILE A 387 -11.52 11.55 -8.77
CA ILE A 387 -12.43 12.23 -7.85
C ILE A 387 -13.58 11.28 -7.54
N PHE A 388 -13.71 10.91 -6.27
CA PHE A 388 -14.72 9.97 -5.80
C PHE A 388 -15.81 10.67 -4.97
N ASP A 389 -17.08 10.32 -5.17
CA ASP A 389 -18.20 10.62 -4.25
C ASP A 389 -18.41 9.42 -3.31
N LEU A 390 -17.94 9.53 -2.07
CA LEU A 390 -18.01 8.48 -1.05
C LEU A 390 -19.43 8.25 -0.50
N PHE A 391 -20.40 9.09 -0.89
CA PHE A 391 -21.81 8.98 -0.53
C PHE A 391 -22.68 8.49 -1.70
N ALA A 392 -22.08 8.23 -2.86
CA ALA A 392 -22.78 7.56 -3.94
C ALA A 392 -23.32 6.18 -3.44
N PRO A 393 -24.53 5.77 -3.86
CA PRO A 393 -25.07 4.48 -3.47
C PRO A 393 -24.10 3.35 -3.81
N ARG A 394 -23.98 2.36 -2.92
CA ARG A 394 -23.26 1.13 -3.26
C ARG A 394 -24.01 0.42 -4.39
N GLU A 395 -23.36 0.27 -5.54
CA GLU A 395 -23.64 -0.89 -6.38
C GLU A 395 -22.79 -2.05 -5.86
N GLU A 396 -23.40 -3.23 -5.85
CA GLU A 396 -22.62 -4.44 -5.73
C GLU A 396 -21.64 -4.47 -6.91
N PRO A 397 -20.33 -4.63 -6.65
CA PRO A 397 -19.34 -4.69 -7.71
C PRO A 397 -19.72 -5.78 -8.72
N ASP A 398 -19.34 -5.61 -9.99
CA ASP A 398 -19.49 -6.62 -11.05
C ASP A 398 -19.03 -7.98 -10.50
N ARG A 399 -19.99 -8.86 -10.20
CA ARG A 399 -19.81 -10.10 -9.43
C ARG A 399 -18.94 -11.13 -10.19
N GLU A 400 -18.62 -10.89 -11.46
CA GLU A 400 -18.03 -11.89 -12.38
C GLU A 400 -16.53 -12.16 -12.21
N GLN A 401 -15.77 -11.45 -11.36
CA GLN A 401 -14.31 -11.67 -11.23
C GLN A 401 -13.78 -12.00 -9.83
N ARG A 402 -14.61 -12.14 -8.79
CA ARG A 402 -14.09 -11.98 -7.41
C ARG A 402 -13.79 -13.21 -6.57
N HIS A 403 -14.35 -14.41 -6.79
CA HIS A 403 -14.23 -15.45 -5.76
C HIS A 403 -13.68 -16.79 -6.26
N VAL A 404 -12.37 -16.86 -6.50
CA VAL A 404 -11.69 -18.16 -6.64
C VAL A 404 -11.29 -18.68 -5.26
N TYR A 405 -12.22 -19.22 -4.48
CA TYR A 405 -11.97 -19.69 -3.11
C TYR A 405 -10.76 -20.63 -2.96
N TYR A 406 -10.60 -21.60 -3.86
CA TYR A 406 -9.48 -22.54 -3.84
C TYR A 406 -9.01 -22.87 -5.25
N ARG A 407 -7.71 -23.15 -5.40
CA ARG A 407 -7.15 -23.70 -6.63
C ARG A 407 -6.56 -25.08 -6.39
N PRO A 408 -7.07 -26.12 -7.09
CA PRO A 408 -6.58 -27.47 -6.92
C PRO A 408 -5.10 -27.58 -7.24
N VAL A 409 -4.46 -28.57 -6.63
CA VAL A 409 -3.07 -28.93 -6.92
C VAL A 409 -2.91 -29.28 -8.40
N SER A 410 -1.87 -28.73 -9.03
CA SER A 410 -1.60 -28.91 -10.46
C SER A 410 -0.29 -29.66 -10.69
N SER A 411 -0.20 -30.42 -11.77
CA SER A 411 1.05 -31.02 -12.26
C SER A 411 1.43 -30.52 -13.66
N GLU A 412 0.82 -29.41 -14.10
CA GLU A 412 1.00 -28.88 -15.46
C GLU A 412 2.20 -27.93 -15.53
N ILE A 413 3.10 -28.22 -16.47
CA ILE A 413 4.25 -27.38 -16.83
C ILE A 413 4.39 -27.35 -18.35
N HIS A 414 4.58 -26.16 -18.91
CA HIS A 414 5.03 -26.01 -20.29
C HIS A 414 6.57 -26.04 -20.37
N PRO A 415 7.16 -26.55 -21.46
CA PRO A 415 8.62 -26.70 -21.57
C PRO A 415 9.45 -25.41 -21.39
N GLU A 416 8.84 -24.25 -21.63
CA GLU A 416 9.48 -22.92 -21.52
C GLU A 416 9.24 -22.24 -20.16
N GLU A 417 8.60 -22.94 -19.23
CA GLU A 417 8.21 -22.42 -17.93
C GLU A 417 8.97 -23.13 -16.79
N THR A 418 9.08 -22.44 -15.67
CA THR A 418 9.59 -22.97 -14.41
C THR A 418 8.62 -22.60 -13.30
N LYS A 419 8.38 -23.51 -12.36
CA LYS A 419 7.55 -23.25 -11.19
C LYS A 419 8.45 -22.92 -10.00
N VAL A 420 8.15 -21.84 -9.29
CA VAL A 420 8.82 -21.43 -8.05
C VAL A 420 7.80 -21.35 -6.93
N THR A 421 8.21 -21.74 -5.72
CA THR A 421 7.38 -21.61 -4.51
C THR A 421 7.80 -20.35 -3.76
N LEU A 422 6.84 -19.47 -3.49
CA LEU A 422 7.02 -18.20 -2.78
C LEU A 422 6.25 -18.28 -1.46
N TYR A 423 6.76 -17.64 -0.40
CA TYR A 423 6.15 -17.71 0.93
C TYR A 423 5.66 -16.32 1.35
N PHE A 424 4.36 -16.11 1.30
CA PHE A 424 3.72 -14.86 1.71
C PHE A 424 3.03 -15.02 3.06
N TYR A 425 2.79 -13.92 3.76
CA TYR A 425 1.96 -13.96 4.95
C TYR A 425 0.49 -14.20 4.61
N ASP A 426 -0.27 -14.83 5.50
CA ASP A 426 -1.72 -14.71 5.47
C ASP A 426 -2.16 -13.25 5.75
N GLN A 427 -3.45 -12.94 5.56
CA GLN A 427 -3.96 -11.56 5.67
C GLN A 427 -3.70 -10.91 7.04
N ASP A 428 -3.52 -11.73 8.08
CA ASP A 428 -3.31 -11.31 9.46
C ASP A 428 -1.82 -11.33 9.88
N ALA A 429 -0.90 -11.60 8.95
CA ALA A 429 0.54 -11.74 9.19
C ALA A 429 0.91 -12.73 10.32
N ARG A 430 0.23 -13.86 10.37
CA ARG A 430 0.41 -14.94 11.37
C ARG A 430 1.23 -16.10 10.84
N GLU A 431 0.99 -16.51 9.61
CA GLU A 431 1.57 -17.71 9.03
C GLU A 431 2.11 -17.45 7.62
N LEU A 432 3.24 -18.07 7.30
CA LEU A 432 3.76 -18.07 5.93
C LEU A 432 3.09 -19.18 5.11
N VAL A 433 2.33 -18.76 4.10
CA VAL A 433 1.59 -19.60 3.16
C VAL A 433 2.44 -19.76 1.88
N PRO A 434 2.79 -21.01 1.50
CA PRO A 434 3.48 -21.25 0.23
C PRO A 434 2.52 -21.10 -0.94
N VAL A 435 2.95 -20.44 -2.01
CA VAL A 435 2.22 -20.36 -3.29
C VAL A 435 3.14 -20.73 -4.44
N THR A 436 2.61 -21.45 -5.43
CA THR A 436 3.40 -21.77 -6.62
C THR A 436 3.14 -20.75 -7.71
N ARG A 437 4.19 -20.05 -8.14
CA ARG A 437 4.16 -19.14 -9.28
C ARG A 437 4.85 -19.75 -10.49
N THR A 438 4.29 -19.49 -11.66
CA THR A 438 4.90 -19.84 -12.95
C THR A 438 5.75 -18.68 -13.44
N VAL A 439 7.00 -18.93 -13.77
CA VAL A 439 7.94 -17.95 -14.34
C VAL A 439 8.53 -18.47 -15.64
N SER A 440 8.92 -17.56 -16.53
CA SER A 440 9.66 -17.92 -17.74
C SER A 440 11.01 -18.55 -17.38
N HIS A 441 11.45 -19.53 -18.18
CA HIS A 441 12.73 -20.18 -17.97
C HIS A 441 13.90 -19.16 -18.00
N THR A 442 14.78 -19.24 -17.00
CA THR A 442 15.85 -18.26 -16.76
C THR A 442 17.11 -18.93 -16.24
N LYS A 443 18.28 -18.29 -16.47
CA LYS A 443 19.57 -18.79 -15.98
C LYS A 443 19.76 -18.58 -14.49
N SER A 444 19.04 -17.63 -13.87
CA SER A 444 19.15 -17.28 -12.45
C SER A 444 17.82 -17.49 -11.72
N VAL A 445 17.36 -18.74 -11.64
CA VAL A 445 16.03 -19.06 -11.07
C VAL A 445 15.92 -18.64 -9.61
N LEU A 446 17.01 -18.71 -8.83
CA LEU A 446 17.04 -18.24 -7.45
C LEU A 446 16.78 -16.72 -7.34
N GLN A 447 17.51 -15.90 -8.11
CA GLN A 447 17.26 -14.46 -8.15
C GLN A 447 15.83 -14.16 -8.64
N THR A 448 15.35 -14.89 -9.65
CA THR A 448 13.99 -14.73 -10.15
C THR A 448 12.95 -15.04 -9.08
N ALA A 449 13.09 -16.11 -8.30
CA ALA A 449 12.17 -16.42 -7.22
C ALA A 449 12.12 -15.32 -6.15
N ILE A 450 13.27 -14.73 -5.82
CA ILE A 450 13.34 -13.62 -4.85
C ILE A 450 12.71 -12.35 -5.41
N ASN A 451 12.93 -12.04 -6.69
CA ASN A 451 12.26 -10.92 -7.36
C ASN A 451 10.74 -11.12 -7.40
N GLU A 452 10.27 -12.34 -7.69
CA GLU A 452 8.84 -12.65 -7.67
C GLU A 452 8.23 -12.54 -6.26
N LEU A 453 8.99 -12.93 -5.23
CA LEU A 453 8.59 -12.73 -3.83
C LEU A 453 8.46 -11.24 -3.50
N ILE A 454 9.41 -10.40 -3.92
CA ILE A 454 9.39 -8.94 -3.70
C ILE A 454 8.22 -8.27 -4.43
N SER A 455 7.89 -8.74 -5.64
CA SER A 455 6.71 -8.27 -6.37
C SER A 455 5.43 -8.38 -5.53
N GLY A 456 5.33 -9.40 -4.67
CA GLY A 456 4.22 -9.62 -3.75
C GLY A 456 3.22 -10.65 -4.26
N PRO A 457 2.18 -10.96 -3.45
CA PRO A 457 1.16 -11.93 -3.84
C PRO A 457 0.22 -11.37 -4.91
N ARG A 458 -0.47 -12.26 -5.63
CA ARG A 458 -1.50 -11.87 -6.62
C ARG A 458 -2.70 -11.21 -5.95
N ARG A 459 -3.43 -10.38 -6.69
CA ARG A 459 -4.70 -9.80 -6.25
C ARG A 459 -5.72 -10.86 -5.83
N TYR A 460 -6.54 -10.50 -4.85
CA TYR A 460 -7.57 -11.36 -4.27
C TYR A 460 -7.04 -12.66 -3.66
N SER A 461 -5.74 -12.76 -3.37
CA SER A 461 -5.15 -13.91 -2.66
C SER A 461 -5.43 -13.86 -1.16
N ASN A 462 -5.81 -12.71 -0.62
CA ASN A 462 -5.86 -12.49 0.84
C ASN A 462 -4.53 -12.86 1.51
N LEU A 463 -3.41 -12.77 0.79
CA LEU A 463 -2.07 -12.90 1.35
C LEU A 463 -1.46 -11.50 1.45
N SER A 464 -0.56 -11.33 2.42
CA SER A 464 0.17 -10.09 2.62
C SER A 464 1.66 -10.27 2.33
N ARG A 465 2.30 -9.19 1.87
CA ARG A 465 3.72 -9.22 1.56
C ARG A 465 4.59 -9.18 2.82
N PRO A 466 5.67 -9.98 2.87
CA PRO A 466 6.67 -9.90 3.93
C PRO A 466 7.79 -8.90 3.62
N ILE A 467 7.91 -8.46 2.36
CA ILE A 467 8.99 -7.58 1.86
C ILE A 467 8.36 -6.38 1.14
N PRO A 468 8.83 -5.14 1.37
CA PRO A 468 8.41 -3.97 0.61
C PRO A 468 8.57 -4.13 -0.92
N LYS A 469 7.62 -3.59 -1.69
CA LYS A 469 7.54 -3.72 -3.18
C LYS A 469 8.76 -3.16 -3.93
N GLU A 470 9.49 -2.26 -3.29
CA GLU A 470 10.61 -1.50 -3.88
C GLU A 470 11.97 -1.99 -3.35
N SER A 471 12.02 -3.12 -2.64
CA SER A 471 13.28 -3.66 -2.12
C SER A 471 14.15 -4.23 -3.23
N GLU A 472 15.42 -3.83 -3.27
CA GLU A 472 16.42 -4.38 -4.17
C GLU A 472 17.28 -5.40 -3.42
N ILE A 473 17.03 -6.69 -3.64
CA ILE A 473 17.77 -7.78 -2.99
C ILE A 473 18.54 -8.57 -4.04
N GLU A 474 19.87 -8.60 -3.89
CA GLU A 474 20.74 -9.39 -4.76
C GLU A 474 21.05 -10.74 -4.14
N VAL A 475 21.10 -11.78 -4.96
CA VAL A 475 21.39 -13.15 -4.52
C VAL A 475 22.47 -13.79 -5.37
N SER A 476 23.45 -14.40 -4.69
CA SER A 476 24.47 -15.25 -5.30
C SER A 476 24.49 -16.64 -4.66
N LEU A 477 25.02 -17.63 -5.38
CA LEU A 477 25.12 -19.01 -4.88
C LEU A 477 26.56 -19.51 -5.09
N GLU A 478 27.25 -19.81 -3.99
CA GLU A 478 28.63 -20.30 -4.03
C GLU A 478 28.78 -21.54 -3.14
N MET A 479 29.30 -22.64 -3.70
CA MET A 479 29.56 -23.89 -2.96
C MET A 479 28.37 -24.45 -2.14
N GLY A 480 27.15 -24.07 -2.49
CA GLY A 480 25.91 -24.47 -1.81
C GLY A 480 25.39 -23.47 -0.78
N THR A 481 26.10 -22.37 -0.54
CA THR A 481 25.65 -21.25 0.30
C THR A 481 25.02 -20.18 -0.58
N ALA A 482 23.75 -19.87 -0.35
CA ALA A 482 23.09 -18.73 -0.99
C ALA A 482 23.36 -17.46 -0.17
N TYR A 483 23.98 -16.45 -0.76
CA TYR A 483 24.18 -15.15 -0.14
C TYR A 483 23.05 -14.22 -0.58
N ILE A 484 22.25 -13.76 0.38
CA ILE A 484 21.15 -12.82 0.15
C ILE A 484 21.58 -11.47 0.71
N ASN A 485 21.81 -10.51 -0.17
CA ASN A 485 22.23 -9.17 0.18
C ASN A 485 21.03 -8.24 0.35
N LEU A 486 20.82 -7.76 1.58
CA LEU A 486 19.74 -6.87 1.95
C LEU A 486 20.23 -5.42 1.92
N PRO A 487 19.42 -4.48 1.42
CA PRO A 487 19.74 -3.06 1.52
C PRO A 487 19.57 -2.56 2.96
N GLU A 488 20.31 -1.52 3.33
CA GLU A 488 20.29 -0.91 4.68
C GLU A 488 18.88 -0.42 5.05
N SER A 489 18.07 -0.04 4.05
CA SER A 489 16.68 0.35 4.25
C SER A 489 15.88 -0.73 4.97
N LEU A 490 16.09 -2.02 4.67
CA LEU A 490 15.42 -3.14 5.35
C LEU A 490 15.89 -3.34 6.79
N SER A 491 17.12 -2.94 7.13
CA SER A 491 17.64 -3.02 8.50
C SER A 491 16.96 -2.02 9.44
N ASN A 492 16.51 -0.89 8.91
CA ASN A 492 15.85 0.18 9.66
C ASN A 492 14.33 0.05 9.69
N LEU A 493 13.79 -1.02 9.11
CA LEU A 493 12.37 -1.22 8.90
C LEU A 493 11.75 -2.08 10.00
N GLY A 494 10.97 -1.43 10.88
CA GLY A 494 10.11 -2.06 11.87
C GLY A 494 10.80 -2.84 12.99
N GLY A 495 10.01 -3.62 13.74
CA GLY A 495 10.46 -4.34 14.94
C GLY A 495 10.89 -5.79 14.70
N ALA A 496 11.42 -6.46 15.74
CA ALA A 496 12.00 -7.80 15.64
C ALA A 496 11.09 -8.88 14.99
N THR A 497 9.77 -8.85 15.24
CA THR A 497 8.81 -9.80 14.64
C THR A 497 8.76 -9.69 13.10
N GLN A 498 8.93 -8.48 12.57
CA GLN A 498 8.92 -8.25 11.14
C GLN A 498 10.15 -8.79 10.44
N ASN A 499 11.32 -8.52 11.03
CA ASN A 499 12.59 -9.03 10.54
C ASN A 499 12.58 -10.55 10.50
N ILE A 500 11.99 -11.20 11.51
CA ILE A 500 11.81 -12.66 11.54
C ILE A 500 10.95 -13.13 10.35
N GLY A 501 9.84 -12.44 10.09
CA GLY A 501 8.96 -12.73 8.96
C GLY A 501 9.63 -12.65 7.59
N MET A 502 10.29 -11.52 7.36
CA MET A 502 11.04 -11.23 6.14
C MET A 502 12.13 -12.29 5.92
N ILE A 503 12.97 -12.52 6.94
CA ILE A 503 14.06 -13.49 6.89
C ILE A 503 13.52 -14.91 6.66
N ASN A 504 12.45 -15.32 7.36
CA ASN A 504 11.84 -16.63 7.15
C ASN A 504 11.27 -16.76 5.74
N SER A 505 10.57 -15.76 5.22
CA SER A 505 10.04 -15.77 3.86
C SER A 505 11.14 -15.93 2.81
N LEU A 506 12.23 -15.17 2.93
CA LEU A 506 13.42 -15.28 2.08
C LEU A 506 14.09 -16.65 2.21
N LEU A 507 14.28 -17.13 3.45
CA LEU A 507 14.90 -18.40 3.77
C LEU A 507 14.11 -19.57 3.17
N HIS A 508 12.80 -19.62 3.38
CA HIS A 508 11.93 -20.67 2.83
C HIS A 508 11.90 -20.63 1.30
N THR A 509 11.83 -19.44 0.70
CA THR A 509 11.84 -19.26 -0.76
C THR A 509 13.18 -19.70 -1.37
N ALA A 510 14.32 -19.35 -0.77
CA ALA A 510 15.63 -19.77 -1.25
C ALA A 510 15.90 -21.27 -1.03
N SER A 511 15.38 -21.83 0.07
CA SER A 511 15.60 -23.23 0.44
C SER A 511 14.93 -24.24 -0.49
N GLN A 512 13.98 -23.81 -1.34
CA GLN A 512 13.33 -24.69 -2.32
C GLN A 512 14.31 -25.33 -3.32
N PHE A 513 15.45 -24.68 -3.59
CA PHE A 513 16.38 -25.10 -4.64
C PHE A 513 17.41 -26.10 -4.12
N PRO A 514 17.45 -27.36 -4.61
CA PRO A 514 18.32 -28.41 -4.06
C PRO A 514 19.81 -28.05 -3.92
N SER A 515 20.30 -27.13 -4.76
CA SER A 515 21.68 -26.62 -4.73
C SER A 515 21.98 -25.72 -3.52
N VAL A 516 20.97 -25.12 -2.90
CA VAL A 516 21.09 -24.33 -1.66
C VAL A 516 21.10 -25.29 -0.47
N ARG A 517 22.15 -25.26 0.35
CA ARG A 517 22.30 -26.04 1.58
C ARG A 517 22.14 -25.16 2.82
N GLU A 518 22.54 -23.90 2.70
CA GLU A 518 22.45 -22.88 3.74
C GLU A 518 22.29 -21.50 3.08
N VAL A 519 21.78 -20.55 3.83
CA VAL A 519 21.52 -19.17 3.41
C VAL A 519 22.24 -18.22 4.36
N GLN A 520 23.11 -17.38 3.82
CA GLN A 520 23.78 -16.31 4.55
C GLN A 520 23.14 -14.98 4.16
N PHE A 521 22.67 -14.23 5.16
CA PHE A 521 22.22 -12.86 4.95
C PHE A 521 23.39 -11.88 5.09
N LEU A 522 23.40 -10.86 4.24
CA LEU A 522 24.34 -9.74 4.25
C LEU A 522 23.53 -8.44 4.27
N VAL A 523 24.13 -7.35 4.77
CA VAL A 523 23.57 -6.00 4.69
C VAL A 523 24.59 -5.11 4.00
N GLU A 524 24.21 -4.49 2.87
CA GLU A 524 25.11 -3.68 2.04
C GLU A 524 26.41 -4.42 1.65
N GLY A 525 26.29 -5.73 1.40
CA GLY A 525 27.40 -6.62 1.03
C GLY A 525 28.26 -7.08 2.20
N GLU A 526 28.01 -6.63 3.42
CA GLU A 526 28.78 -6.96 4.61
C GLU A 526 28.05 -7.94 5.53
N LYS A 527 28.82 -8.83 6.19
CA LYS A 527 28.29 -9.65 7.29
C LYS A 527 28.03 -8.78 8.50
N ARG A 528 26.85 -8.92 9.11
CA ARG A 528 26.46 -8.23 10.35
C ARG A 528 26.11 -9.26 11.41
N GLU A 529 26.23 -8.88 12.68
CA GLU A 529 25.76 -9.72 13.78
C GLU A 529 24.23 -9.75 13.83
N TYR A 530 23.59 -8.60 13.62
CA TYR A 530 22.15 -8.43 13.73
C TYR A 530 21.57 -7.59 12.60
N ILE A 531 20.28 -7.78 12.31
CA ILE A 531 19.45 -6.90 11.48
C ILE A 531 18.32 -6.28 12.34
N GLY A 532 18.15 -4.96 12.20
CA GLY A 532 17.21 -4.14 12.98
C GLY A 532 17.30 -4.37 14.50
N GLU A 533 16.16 -4.59 15.15
CA GLU A 533 16.04 -4.74 16.62
C GLU A 533 16.55 -6.07 17.19
N GLY A 534 17.60 -6.67 16.60
CA GLY A 534 18.34 -7.77 17.23
C GLY A 534 18.10 -9.17 16.68
N LEU A 535 17.60 -9.32 15.45
CA LEU A 535 17.58 -10.63 14.79
C LEU A 535 19.00 -11.02 14.34
N GLU A 536 19.54 -12.11 14.87
CA GLU A 536 20.91 -12.54 14.60
C GLU A 536 21.07 -13.07 13.16
N ILE A 537 22.04 -12.56 12.40
CA ILE A 537 22.32 -12.99 11.01
C ILE A 537 23.80 -13.30 10.76
N ALA A 538 24.61 -13.38 11.84
CA ALA A 538 26.04 -13.62 11.76
C ALA A 538 26.38 -14.93 11.03
N ASP A 539 25.68 -15.99 11.41
CA ASP A 539 25.91 -17.34 10.91
C ASP A 539 24.93 -17.72 9.78
N PRO A 540 25.33 -18.58 8.83
CA PRO A 540 24.44 -19.12 7.83
C PRO A 540 23.28 -19.92 8.45
N TYR A 541 22.08 -19.69 7.93
CA TYR A 541 20.89 -20.45 8.26
C TYR A 541 20.88 -21.76 7.46
N PRO A 542 20.63 -22.93 8.08
CA PRO A 542 20.45 -24.17 7.33
C PRO A 542 19.23 -24.06 6.40
N SER A 543 19.31 -24.66 5.21
CA SER A 543 18.15 -24.73 4.31
C SER A 543 16.97 -25.39 5.00
N VAL A 544 15.78 -24.81 4.83
CA VAL A 544 14.53 -25.33 5.40
C VAL A 544 13.88 -26.26 4.39
N ARG A 545 13.95 -27.56 4.67
CA ARG A 545 13.31 -28.64 3.89
C ARG A 545 12.75 -29.68 4.83
N PHE A 546 11.79 -30.45 4.31
CA PHE A 546 11.40 -31.70 4.96
C PHE A 546 12.52 -32.72 4.81
N ASP A 547 12.93 -33.32 5.91
CA ASP A 547 13.83 -34.46 5.89
C ASP A 547 13.11 -35.68 5.31
N LYS A 548 13.87 -36.65 4.78
CA LYS A 548 13.27 -37.86 4.19
C LYS A 548 12.44 -38.67 5.17
N ASP A 549 12.73 -38.55 6.46
CA ASP A 549 12.05 -39.27 7.53
C ASP A 549 10.90 -38.44 8.15
N ASP A 550 10.70 -37.20 7.69
CA ASP A 550 9.59 -36.36 8.16
C ASP A 550 8.27 -36.88 7.61
N ILE A 551 7.27 -36.96 8.49
CA ILE A 551 5.89 -37.13 8.07
C ILE A 551 5.32 -35.76 7.75
N VAL A 552 4.96 -35.49 6.49
CA VAL A 552 4.46 -34.19 6.03
C VAL A 552 2.95 -34.25 5.80
N LEU A 553 2.21 -33.32 6.40
CA LEU A 553 0.77 -33.17 6.23
C LEU A 553 0.48 -31.83 5.55
N TYR A 554 -0.36 -31.85 4.52
CA TYR A 554 -0.94 -30.66 3.92
C TYR A 554 -2.27 -30.36 4.63
N LEU A 555 -2.28 -29.31 5.44
CA LEU A 555 -3.45 -28.91 6.21
C LEU A 555 -4.31 -27.91 5.42
N PRO A 556 -5.65 -28.07 5.40
CA PRO A 556 -6.56 -27.03 4.93
C PRO A 556 -6.38 -25.76 5.77
N TYR A 557 -6.13 -24.63 5.13
CA TYR A 557 -5.90 -23.34 5.77
C TYR A 557 -6.72 -22.25 5.08
N ALA A 558 -7.25 -21.30 5.84
CA ALA A 558 -7.99 -20.15 5.32
C ALA A 558 -7.24 -18.86 5.61
N SER A 559 -7.11 -18.02 4.58
CA SER A 559 -6.68 -16.63 4.70
C SER A 559 -7.79 -15.75 4.14
N GLY A 560 -8.55 -15.11 5.02
CA GLY A 560 -9.81 -14.47 4.63
C GLY A 560 -10.75 -15.46 3.95
N GLU A 561 -11.16 -15.12 2.73
CA GLU A 561 -12.04 -15.97 1.92
C GLU A 561 -11.28 -16.97 1.03
N ARG A 562 -9.95 -16.89 0.97
CA ARG A 562 -9.13 -17.82 0.16
C ARG A 562 -8.66 -19.00 0.99
N TYR A 563 -8.64 -20.17 0.36
CA TYR A 563 -8.17 -21.40 0.95
C TYR A 563 -6.84 -21.87 0.34
N TYR A 564 -6.02 -22.50 1.18
CA TYR A 564 -4.67 -22.93 0.87
C TYR A 564 -4.36 -24.28 1.51
N LEU A 565 -3.47 -25.04 0.89
CA LEU A 565 -2.79 -26.17 1.53
C LEU A 565 -1.54 -25.67 2.25
N LEU A 566 -1.48 -25.90 3.55
CA LEU A 566 -0.38 -25.48 4.40
C LEU A 566 0.44 -26.71 4.85
N PRO A 567 1.65 -26.92 4.31
CA PRO A 567 2.47 -28.07 4.66
C PRO A 567 3.05 -27.91 6.07
N ARG A 568 2.94 -28.96 6.89
CA ARG A 568 3.47 -29.03 8.26
C ARG A 568 4.02 -30.43 8.53
N THR A 569 5.08 -30.52 9.32
CA THR A 569 5.55 -31.83 9.78
C THR A 569 4.66 -32.33 10.91
N ALA A 570 4.45 -33.64 10.99
CA ALA A 570 3.72 -34.26 12.09
C ALA A 570 4.33 -33.88 13.45
N ALA A 571 5.67 -33.77 13.52
CA ALA A 571 6.39 -33.32 14.71
C ALA A 571 5.99 -31.90 15.14
N SER A 572 5.86 -30.95 14.19
CA SER A 572 5.42 -29.57 14.48
C SER A 572 3.99 -29.49 15.03
N LEU A 573 3.16 -30.50 14.74
CA LEU A 573 1.78 -30.62 15.23
C LEU A 573 1.69 -31.43 16.54
N GLY A 574 2.83 -31.85 17.11
CA GLY A 574 2.87 -32.68 18.32
C GLY A 574 2.42 -34.13 18.10
N ILE A 575 2.34 -34.60 16.85
CA ILE A 575 1.97 -35.97 16.49
C ILE A 575 3.16 -36.90 16.73
N LYS A 576 2.93 -37.99 17.45
CA LYS A 576 3.99 -38.92 17.87
C LYS A 576 4.42 -39.88 16.76
N ALA A 577 5.66 -40.34 16.82
CA ALA A 577 6.15 -41.43 15.98
C ALA A 577 5.30 -42.70 16.16
N GLY A 578 5.01 -43.40 15.05
CA GLY A 578 4.15 -44.59 15.03
C GLY A 578 2.65 -44.32 14.91
N THR A 579 2.25 -43.08 14.64
CA THR A 579 0.87 -42.72 14.30
C THR A 579 0.43 -43.43 13.02
N THR A 580 -0.75 -44.05 13.04
CA THR A 580 -1.28 -44.79 11.89
C THR A 580 -1.74 -43.86 10.76
N PRO A 581 -1.78 -44.32 9.50
CA PRO A 581 -2.27 -43.50 8.38
C PRO A 581 -3.67 -42.94 8.63
N LYS A 582 -4.55 -43.76 9.25
CA LYS A 582 -5.89 -43.34 9.67
C LYS A 582 -5.86 -42.14 10.62
N GLN A 583 -5.00 -42.18 11.62
CA GLN A 583 -4.87 -41.09 12.59
C GLN A 583 -4.28 -39.82 11.96
N LEU A 584 -3.38 -39.95 10.97
CA LEU A 584 -2.89 -38.80 10.21
C LEU A 584 -4.03 -38.12 9.45
N ILE A 585 -4.89 -38.90 8.79
CA ILE A 585 -6.10 -38.39 8.14
C ILE A 585 -7.02 -37.70 9.15
N GLU A 586 -7.27 -38.32 10.30
CA GLU A 586 -8.08 -37.72 11.37
C GLU A 586 -7.52 -36.37 11.84
N CYS A 587 -6.19 -36.20 11.88
CA CYS A 587 -5.54 -34.92 12.20
C CYS A 587 -5.81 -33.85 11.12
N ILE A 588 -5.75 -34.21 9.84
CA ILE A 588 -6.07 -33.30 8.72
C ILE A 588 -7.52 -32.82 8.84
N LEU A 589 -8.46 -33.74 9.07
CA LEU A 589 -9.88 -33.42 9.22
C LEU A 589 -10.16 -32.56 10.47
N GLN A 590 -9.39 -32.76 11.55
CA GLN A 590 -9.47 -31.91 12.73
C GLN A 590 -8.99 -30.48 12.43
N ALA A 591 -7.89 -30.31 11.69
CA ALA A 591 -7.41 -28.99 11.25
C ALA A 591 -8.45 -28.29 10.36
N ALA A 592 -9.16 -29.05 9.52
CA ALA A 592 -10.18 -28.55 8.62
C ALA A 592 -11.46 -28.02 9.30
N ARG A 593 -11.64 -28.20 10.62
CA ARG A 593 -12.82 -27.72 11.35
C ARG A 593 -13.00 -26.20 11.28
N VAL A 594 -11.92 -25.46 11.02
CA VAL A 594 -11.97 -24.00 10.80
C VAL A 594 -12.82 -23.60 9.59
N LEU A 595 -13.12 -24.55 8.69
CA LEU A 595 -13.94 -24.36 7.49
C LEU A 595 -15.42 -24.74 7.69
N GLU A 596 -15.84 -24.94 8.95
CA GLU A 596 -17.20 -25.31 9.35
C GLU A 596 -17.72 -26.62 8.72
N LEU A 597 -16.82 -27.58 8.49
CA LEU A 597 -17.16 -28.85 7.87
C LEU A 597 -18.01 -29.74 8.79
N PRO A 598 -18.86 -30.63 8.22
CA PRO A 598 -19.52 -31.68 8.99
C PRO A 598 -18.49 -32.61 9.63
N GLU A 599 -18.88 -33.34 10.68
CA GLU A 599 -18.01 -34.42 11.17
C GLU A 599 -17.89 -35.51 10.12
N LEU A 600 -16.65 -35.89 9.80
CA LEU A 600 -16.29 -36.87 8.77
C LEU A 600 -15.65 -38.09 9.44
N GLY A 601 -16.24 -39.26 9.25
CA GLY A 601 -15.75 -40.50 9.87
C GLY A 601 -14.83 -41.28 8.94
N VAL A 602 -13.61 -41.59 9.38
CA VAL A 602 -12.70 -42.50 8.65
C VAL A 602 -12.93 -43.93 9.14
N ARG A 603 -13.24 -44.86 8.24
CA ARG A 603 -13.44 -46.28 8.57
C ARG A 603 -12.10 -47.02 8.58
N SER A 604 -11.41 -47.04 7.44
CA SER A 604 -10.13 -47.70 7.25
C SER A 604 -9.23 -46.94 6.26
N VAL A 605 -7.93 -47.24 6.33
CA VAL A 605 -6.94 -46.81 5.34
C VAL A 605 -6.11 -48.02 4.99
N GLU A 606 -6.12 -48.41 3.72
CA GLU A 606 -5.36 -49.54 3.18
C GLU A 606 -4.24 -48.99 2.31
N ILE A 607 -2.99 -49.27 2.71
CA ILE A 607 -1.80 -48.86 1.96
C ILE A 607 -1.30 -50.06 1.14
N GLY A 608 -1.44 -49.99 -0.18
CA GLY A 608 -0.79 -50.89 -1.12
C GLY A 608 0.44 -50.27 -1.76
N GLU A 609 1.16 -51.04 -2.59
CA GLU A 609 2.39 -50.58 -3.25
C GLU A 609 2.15 -49.50 -4.31
N GLN A 610 1.03 -49.59 -5.05
CA GLN A 610 0.69 -48.66 -6.13
C GLN A 610 -0.54 -47.80 -5.80
N GLU A 611 -1.31 -48.20 -4.80
CA GLU A 611 -2.59 -47.58 -4.49
C GLU A 611 -2.86 -47.52 -3.00
N ILE A 612 -3.37 -46.38 -2.55
CA ILE A 612 -3.93 -46.20 -1.21
C ILE A 612 -5.44 -46.06 -1.33
N VAL A 613 -6.17 -46.85 -0.55
CA VAL A 613 -7.63 -46.76 -0.45
C VAL A 613 -8.01 -46.21 0.92
N VAL A 614 -8.72 -45.09 0.94
CA VAL A 614 -9.26 -44.47 2.16
C VAL A 614 -10.77 -44.68 2.16
N ASP A 615 -11.27 -45.46 3.12
CA ASP A 615 -12.71 -45.69 3.27
C ASP A 615 -13.30 -44.75 4.33
N PHE A 616 -14.30 -43.97 3.93
CA PHE A 616 -15.05 -43.08 4.80
C PHE A 616 -16.44 -43.63 5.13
N ALA A 617 -17.01 -43.14 6.21
CA ALA A 617 -18.40 -43.35 6.56
C ALA A 617 -19.34 -42.51 5.69
N ASP A 618 -20.62 -42.86 5.66
CA ASP A 618 -21.66 -42.21 4.85
C ASP A 618 -21.71 -40.66 4.99
N ASN A 619 -21.35 -40.14 6.16
CA ASN A 619 -21.31 -38.69 6.42
C ASN A 619 -20.31 -37.93 5.55
N PHE A 620 -19.36 -38.60 4.89
CA PHE A 620 -18.45 -37.96 3.92
C PHE A 620 -19.18 -37.39 2.71
N ARG A 621 -20.34 -37.95 2.34
CA ARG A 621 -21.20 -37.41 1.27
C ARG A 621 -21.68 -35.99 1.55
N LYS A 622 -21.68 -35.55 2.81
CA LYS A 622 -22.10 -34.20 3.21
C LYS A 622 -21.11 -33.09 2.79
N LEU A 623 -19.88 -33.43 2.40
CA LEU A 623 -18.97 -32.49 1.75
C LEU A 623 -19.42 -32.12 0.33
N PHE A 624 -20.35 -32.87 -0.24
CA PHE A 624 -20.79 -32.77 -1.63
C PHE A 624 -22.30 -32.49 -1.69
N PRO A 625 -22.80 -31.39 -1.11
CA PRO A 625 -24.22 -31.05 -1.19
C PRO A 625 -24.68 -30.95 -2.64
N ALA A 626 -25.88 -31.48 -2.92
CA ALA A 626 -26.50 -31.38 -4.24
C ALA A 626 -26.98 -29.94 -4.49
N ALA A 627 -27.02 -29.54 -5.76
CA ALA A 627 -27.65 -28.28 -6.16
C ALA A 627 -29.16 -28.33 -5.88
N GLU A 628 -29.61 -27.61 -4.86
CA GLU A 628 -31.02 -27.31 -4.64
C GLU A 628 -31.33 -26.04 -5.45
N LEU A 629 -32.01 -26.19 -6.59
CA LEU A 629 -32.43 -25.07 -7.44
C LEU A 629 -33.56 -24.29 -6.74
N GLY A 630 -33.25 -23.18 -6.08
CA GLY A 630 -34.20 -22.22 -5.51
C GLY A 630 -34.34 -20.93 -6.33
N GLU A 631 -35.20 -20.01 -5.87
CA GLU A 631 -35.58 -18.79 -6.61
C GLU A 631 -34.54 -17.64 -6.52
N GLU A 632 -33.50 -17.75 -5.68
CA GLU A 632 -32.44 -16.74 -5.49
C GLU A 632 -31.09 -17.22 -6.05
N ALA A 633 -30.99 -17.27 -7.38
CA ALA A 633 -29.92 -17.96 -8.12
C ALA A 633 -28.48 -17.47 -7.87
N ALA A 634 -28.27 -16.20 -7.49
CA ALA A 634 -26.92 -15.64 -7.36
C ALA A 634 -26.21 -16.05 -6.05
N ASP A 635 -26.92 -15.95 -4.92
CA ASP A 635 -26.37 -16.31 -3.61
C ASP A 635 -26.27 -17.84 -3.44
N GLU A 636 -27.10 -18.60 -4.17
CA GLU A 636 -27.00 -20.06 -4.26
C GLU A 636 -25.76 -20.51 -5.06
N GLN A 637 -25.41 -19.80 -6.14
CA GLN A 637 -24.23 -20.10 -6.95
C GLN A 637 -22.93 -19.88 -6.16
N GLU A 638 -22.83 -18.80 -5.39
CA GLU A 638 -21.65 -18.49 -4.57
C GLU A 638 -21.43 -19.54 -3.47
N LYS A 639 -22.49 -19.89 -2.74
CA LYS A 639 -22.44 -20.97 -1.74
C LYS A 639 -22.02 -22.29 -2.36
N MET A 640 -22.44 -22.55 -3.59
CA MET A 640 -22.05 -23.74 -4.33
C MET A 640 -20.55 -23.72 -4.70
N GLU A 641 -20.04 -22.60 -5.20
CA GLU A 641 -18.61 -22.42 -5.53
C GLU A 641 -17.70 -22.57 -4.30
N GLU A 642 -18.09 -21.97 -3.18
CA GLU A 642 -17.38 -22.14 -1.90
C GLU A 642 -17.42 -23.61 -1.44
N SER A 643 -18.56 -24.29 -1.60
CA SER A 643 -18.70 -25.72 -1.29
C SER A 643 -17.80 -26.59 -2.18
N TYR A 644 -17.75 -26.33 -3.48
CA TYR A 644 -16.84 -27.00 -4.41
C TYR A 644 -15.38 -26.80 -4.01
N ALA A 645 -15.00 -25.57 -3.64
CA ALA A 645 -13.67 -25.24 -3.20
C ALA A 645 -13.27 -25.97 -1.91
N ARG A 646 -14.14 -25.98 -0.89
CA ARG A 646 -13.92 -26.71 0.36
C ARG A 646 -13.76 -28.22 0.12
N ALA A 647 -14.65 -28.83 -0.66
CA ALA A 647 -14.56 -30.26 -0.98
C ALA A 647 -13.24 -30.59 -1.70
N THR A 648 -12.86 -29.77 -2.68
CA THR A 648 -11.60 -29.94 -3.43
C THR A 648 -10.37 -29.80 -2.55
N LEU A 649 -10.33 -28.78 -1.69
CA LEU A 649 -9.26 -28.57 -0.73
C LEU A 649 -9.08 -29.78 0.19
N ILE A 650 -10.19 -30.35 0.70
CA ILE A 650 -10.14 -31.52 1.58
C ILE A 650 -9.64 -32.74 0.84
N VAL A 651 -10.14 -33.01 -0.37
CA VAL A 651 -9.64 -34.12 -1.18
C VAL A 651 -8.16 -33.96 -1.48
N ASP A 652 -7.69 -32.76 -1.84
CA ASP A 652 -6.26 -32.51 -2.09
C ASP A 652 -5.41 -32.65 -0.82
N ALA A 653 -5.86 -32.09 0.31
CA ALA A 653 -5.17 -32.24 1.59
C ALA A 653 -4.95 -33.72 1.95
N LEU A 654 -5.99 -34.54 1.78
CA LEU A 654 -5.91 -35.99 2.03
C LEU A 654 -4.98 -36.69 1.05
N VAL A 655 -5.20 -36.49 -0.25
CA VAL A 655 -4.44 -37.16 -1.31
C VAL A 655 -2.98 -36.81 -1.22
N TYR A 656 -2.63 -35.53 -1.19
CA TYR A 656 -1.23 -35.11 -1.24
C TYR A 656 -0.48 -35.36 0.05
N SER A 657 -1.16 -35.39 1.21
CA SER A 657 -0.54 -35.86 2.46
C SER A 657 -0.19 -37.34 2.37
N LEU A 658 -1.07 -38.18 1.83
CA LEU A 658 -0.76 -39.60 1.65
C LEU A 658 0.34 -39.81 0.59
N VAL A 659 0.33 -39.01 -0.47
CA VAL A 659 1.31 -39.08 -1.54
C VAL A 659 2.71 -38.73 -1.07
N GLU A 660 2.86 -37.68 -0.27
CA GLU A 660 4.16 -37.25 0.25
C GLU A 660 4.78 -38.31 1.17
N ASN A 661 3.97 -39.05 1.93
CA ASN A 661 4.46 -39.99 2.94
C ASN A 661 4.60 -41.45 2.48
N TYR A 662 3.88 -41.86 1.43
CA TYR A 662 3.78 -43.27 1.02
C TYR A 662 4.04 -43.53 -0.46
N GLU A 663 4.23 -42.49 -1.27
CA GLU A 663 4.57 -42.56 -2.70
C GLU A 663 3.72 -43.51 -3.59
N PRO A 664 2.37 -43.56 -3.47
CA PRO A 664 1.54 -44.36 -4.36
C PRO A 664 1.42 -43.74 -5.76
N ASP A 665 1.07 -44.56 -6.75
CA ASP A 665 0.70 -44.10 -8.10
C ASP A 665 -0.73 -43.52 -8.12
N ARG A 666 -1.59 -43.98 -7.20
CA ARG A 666 -3.01 -43.62 -7.13
C ARG A 666 -3.54 -43.55 -5.69
N VAL A 667 -4.41 -42.59 -5.42
CA VAL A 667 -5.21 -42.55 -4.18
C VAL A 667 -6.69 -42.62 -4.55
N ARG A 668 -7.42 -43.49 -3.85
CA ARG A 668 -8.85 -43.70 -4.04
C ARG A 668 -9.60 -43.54 -2.73
N ILE A 669 -10.67 -42.76 -2.76
CA ILE A 669 -11.57 -42.55 -1.63
C ILE A 669 -12.86 -43.34 -1.89
N THR A 670 -13.24 -44.21 -0.97
CA THR A 670 -14.49 -44.97 -0.99
C THR A 670 -15.41 -44.53 0.14
N ILE A 671 -16.71 -44.80 -0.01
CA ILE A 671 -17.72 -44.51 1.01
C ILE A 671 -18.47 -45.78 1.31
N GLU A 672 -18.43 -46.21 2.57
CA GLU A 672 -19.01 -47.47 3.03
C GLU A 672 -18.49 -48.71 2.26
N GLY A 673 -17.24 -48.69 1.82
CA GLY A 673 -16.58 -49.75 1.04
C GLY A 673 -16.91 -49.73 -0.46
N GLU A 674 -17.73 -48.79 -0.92
CA GLU A 674 -18.17 -48.69 -2.32
C GLU A 674 -17.54 -47.49 -3.04
N GLN A 675 -17.29 -47.64 -4.34
CA GLN A 675 -16.98 -46.51 -5.21
C GLN A 675 -18.23 -45.65 -5.38
N TRP A 676 -18.10 -44.36 -5.10
CA TRP A 676 -19.20 -43.41 -5.20
C TRP A 676 -18.78 -42.19 -6.02
N PRO A 677 -19.43 -41.90 -7.16
CA PRO A 677 -19.14 -40.72 -7.95
C PRO A 677 -19.79 -39.48 -7.30
N PRO A 678 -19.04 -38.39 -7.05
CA PRO A 678 -19.60 -37.12 -6.60
C PRO A 678 -20.56 -36.50 -7.63
N PRO A 679 -21.41 -35.54 -7.21
CA PRO A 679 -22.21 -34.73 -8.12
C PRO A 679 -21.34 -33.99 -9.14
N GLU A 680 -21.95 -33.57 -10.25
CA GLU A 680 -21.27 -32.80 -11.29
C GLU A 680 -20.66 -31.51 -10.71
N GLY A 681 -19.44 -31.15 -11.17
CA GLY A 681 -18.68 -30.00 -10.66
C GLY A 681 -17.72 -30.31 -9.51
N TYR A 682 -17.97 -31.35 -8.72
CA TYR A 682 -17.08 -31.76 -7.63
C TYR A 682 -15.84 -32.55 -8.10
N PRO A 683 -14.74 -32.54 -7.31
CA PRO A 683 -13.52 -33.27 -7.65
C PRO A 683 -13.76 -34.79 -7.67
N PRO A 684 -13.08 -35.54 -8.54
CA PRO A 684 -13.14 -37.00 -8.50
C PRO A 684 -12.51 -37.53 -7.20
N LEU A 685 -13.09 -38.61 -6.67
CA LEU A 685 -12.58 -39.34 -5.49
C LEU A 685 -11.48 -40.36 -5.83
N GLU A 686 -11.11 -40.48 -7.10
CA GLU A 686 -9.97 -41.26 -7.56
C GLU A 686 -8.99 -40.33 -8.27
N LYS A 687 -7.76 -40.24 -7.75
CA LYS A 687 -6.71 -39.37 -8.29
C LYS A 687 -5.45 -40.16 -8.60
N THR A 688 -5.05 -40.14 -9.87
CA THR A 688 -3.73 -40.60 -10.32
C THR A 688 -2.71 -39.49 -10.09
N VAL A 689 -1.60 -39.84 -9.46
CA VAL A 689 -0.60 -38.89 -9.00
C VAL A 689 0.45 -38.68 -10.10
N LYS A 690 0.71 -37.42 -10.44
CA LYS A 690 1.81 -37.04 -11.34
C LYS A 690 2.79 -36.15 -10.59
N ARG A 691 4.08 -36.47 -10.72
CA ARG A 691 5.17 -35.69 -10.13
C ARG A 691 6.01 -35.02 -11.24
N PRO A 692 6.50 -33.78 -11.03
CA PRO A 692 6.24 -32.93 -9.87
C PRO A 692 4.78 -32.39 -9.85
N TYR A 693 4.30 -32.05 -8.66
CA TYR A 693 3.03 -31.36 -8.45
C TYR A 693 3.26 -30.08 -7.64
N TYR A 694 2.29 -29.18 -7.71
CA TYR A 694 2.38 -27.80 -7.27
C TYR A 694 1.14 -27.42 -6.48
N ILE A 695 1.32 -27.18 -5.18
CA ILE A 695 0.25 -26.72 -4.30
C ILE A 695 0.05 -25.21 -4.47
N ASN A 696 -1.17 -24.76 -4.20
CA ASN A 696 -1.54 -23.34 -4.20
C ASN A 696 -1.06 -22.58 -5.46
N PRO A 697 -1.38 -23.05 -6.68
CA PRO A 697 -0.92 -22.42 -7.90
C PRO A 697 -1.57 -21.03 -8.11
N GLU A 698 -0.74 -20.02 -8.31
CA GLU A 698 -1.15 -18.68 -8.74
C GLU A 698 -1.44 -18.64 -10.25
N SER A 699 -2.23 -17.65 -10.69
CA SER A 699 -2.44 -17.30 -12.11
C SER A 699 -1.80 -15.97 -12.37
#